data_AF-A0A9R0DTG6-F1
#
_entry.id   AF-A0A9R0DTG6-F1
#
_cell.length_a   1.000
_cell.length_b   1.000
_cell.length_c   1.000
_cell.angle_alpha   90.00
_cell.angle_beta   90.00
_cell.angle_gamma   90.00
#
_symmetry.space_group_name_H-M   'P 1'
#
loop_
_entity.id
_entity.type
_entity.pdbx_description
1 polymer ?
#
loop_
_entity_poly.entity_id
_entity_poly.type
_entity_poly.pdbx_seq_one_letter_code
_entity_poly.pdbx_strand_id
1 'polypeptide(L)'
;MLKPCTKDVMKIIEEQTYPYYEKMGRRKSEFLMKTHPQRVLDDFEKYKNTIDLSVVAKYMNKKDIKAFLYKYSNTLDIYKDYNLLTHFIKNMEQNERVELVQKCFINQTEMLFNKKDMKWINSLVRTYEWYELIPYDLAFLEIKNLILKENSPSEQCDMLSVLITSAKTNTKHIKSFLTFLMEIHMNIPFKYKIEFVNNLLTNVSTHELDEATWNLLDQIFHSMDVYIDTENDVQLCLESIIVRKVLNDEAVPEVIEQKCSFGSFKNIVLSLNEEQKNKLFIYALNSLVSKVNTENIVNKSDFDGILDKLQRVLILLNDWNKQLSDYPFIYETIKTLIKTKGENEWTTDLSCLYKVNKSWRKYMFEESLSLSLCEETCLNALKHKPQLLTRHDKQIHTLRTDDAVSLRRVLAKLRVYWPDSLARHWTEAYMQSLNELTGHKAIVEGLFMLLSQSQVIDLARKYVNDNFKINCNLTDQTEFSIRKNIAKQLHVARPLVPLDTVYWYTKGEYAKYAVQSHSAILSNLGEVDSREYLLKLRNVPVVLLKFVLNQAFAKLKISEVKNVFSNIWKSAKDPTSRSVIYEYIFNRISYFFNEKFQDDEYLWEILNICLDDLSVEGESTNIYEKLMDIDKVPYSKQALYYMKSYRYLASLPDELGCAKYVNELFNCANKIIGELDNDFIVNIVLSSIKIQFGSSMFCDSLAMFVLYCDSEENQLQRYKKIEPAIEETFKNWKTLASYRQNFILFLDALAHFLVTDYSKKIPIPVKLFTELQNKMQNCLSVLENYEMHTSWKLLIEYIKLLSELCVRQKDNRPYNYWKVASFGPILLEYLKEDVDKYSPMIHNMFATALDKMFKMLWLRDYIIVDHLRLMLNEDFDPAYLVVSKIMPQYTSHKTKYLQTQILKKFKSNLSKSVQVQFYNELLKYPEVHKLFMSI
;
A
#
# COMPACT_ATOMS: atom_id res chain seq x y z
N MET A 1 13.82 1.18 28.83
CA MET A 1 14.95 0.26 29.08
C MET A 1 16.11 0.52 28.11
N LEU A 2 16.80 1.67 28.16
CA LEU A 2 17.93 1.96 27.24
C LEU A 2 19.15 2.60 27.89
N LYS A 3 19.03 3.29 29.05
CA LYS A 3 20.15 4.03 29.64
C LYS A 3 21.42 3.18 29.91
N PRO A 4 21.35 1.94 30.41
CA PRO A 4 22.57 1.16 30.69
C PRO A 4 23.21 0.51 29.46
N CYS A 5 22.42 0.12 28.45
CA CYS A 5 22.89 -0.69 27.30
C CYS A 5 23.04 0.11 26.00
N THR A 6 23.04 1.46 26.07
CA THR A 6 23.06 2.32 24.86
C THR A 6 24.29 2.06 24.00
N LYS A 7 25.47 1.87 24.62
CA LYS A 7 26.72 1.60 23.89
C LYS A 7 26.70 0.24 23.18
N ASP A 8 26.09 -0.76 23.79
CA ASP A 8 25.99 -2.11 23.22
C ASP A 8 25.02 -2.12 22.04
N VAL A 9 23.88 -1.43 22.15
CA VAL A 9 22.91 -1.28 21.06
C VAL A 9 23.53 -0.54 19.87
N MET A 10 24.29 0.54 20.11
CA MET A 10 25.01 1.25 19.04
C MET A 10 26.06 0.35 18.38
N LYS A 11 26.80 -0.45 19.16
CA LYS A 11 27.78 -1.40 18.64
C LYS A 11 27.13 -2.49 17.77
N ILE A 12 25.97 -3.01 18.19
CA ILE A 12 25.20 -3.99 17.39
C ILE A 12 24.82 -3.40 16.03
N ILE A 13 24.36 -2.15 16.00
CA ILE A 13 24.00 -1.46 14.75
C ILE A 13 25.24 -1.21 13.87
N GLU A 14 26.38 -0.89 14.49
CA GLU A 14 27.61 -0.55 13.79
C GLU A 14 28.36 -1.76 13.20
N GLU A 15 28.23 -2.93 13.79
CA GLU A 15 28.96 -4.16 13.41
C GLU A 15 28.25 -4.99 12.33
N GLN A 16 27.07 -4.55 11.87
CA GLN A 16 26.23 -5.36 11.00
C GLN A 16 26.40 -5.11 9.51
N THR A 17 26.22 -6.20 8.76
CA THR A 17 26.30 -6.25 7.31
C THR A 17 24.96 -6.13 6.61
N TYR A 18 23.83 -6.14 7.34
CA TYR A 18 22.47 -6.10 6.79
C TYR A 18 21.69 -4.85 7.20
N PRO A 19 20.99 -4.16 6.27
CA PRO A 19 20.43 -2.82 6.50
C PRO A 19 19.03 -2.75 7.14
N TYR A 20 18.50 -3.84 7.73
CA TYR A 20 17.08 -3.90 8.15
C TYR A 20 16.90 -4.08 9.66
N TYR A 21 16.51 -3.01 10.36
CA TYR A 21 16.06 -3.00 11.76
C TYR A 21 14.73 -2.25 11.90
N GLU A 22 13.97 -2.59 12.94
CA GLU A 22 12.80 -1.80 13.36
C GLU A 22 13.21 -0.38 13.76
N LYS A 23 12.41 0.61 13.35
CA LYS A 23 12.63 2.03 13.69
C LYS A 23 12.56 2.24 15.21
N MET A 24 13.54 2.94 15.77
CA MET A 24 13.60 3.23 17.21
C MET A 24 12.53 4.23 17.69
N GLY A 25 11.95 5.01 16.78
CA GLY A 25 10.96 6.03 17.09
C GLY A 25 11.53 7.26 17.83
N ARG A 26 10.76 8.36 17.81
CA ARG A 26 11.20 9.70 18.21
C ARG A 26 11.90 9.79 19.56
N ARG A 27 11.32 9.23 20.64
CA ARG A 27 11.88 9.34 22.01
C ARG A 27 13.27 8.72 22.15
N LYS A 28 13.53 7.59 21.50
CA LYS A 28 14.82 6.89 21.56
C LYS A 28 15.87 7.62 20.70
N SER A 29 15.46 8.10 19.52
CA SER A 29 16.30 8.94 18.66
C SER A 29 16.70 10.25 19.37
N GLU A 30 15.78 10.88 20.12
CA GLU A 30 16.07 12.11 20.87
C GLU A 30 17.10 11.87 21.96
N PHE A 31 17.03 10.72 22.63
CA PHE A 31 18.03 10.34 23.61
C PHE A 31 19.41 10.15 22.97
N LEU A 32 19.49 9.39 21.87
CA LEU A 32 20.76 9.12 21.16
C LEU A 32 21.41 10.39 20.61
N MET A 33 20.64 11.27 19.97
CA MET A 33 21.17 12.52 19.42
C MET A 33 21.60 13.52 20.50
N LYS A 34 21.06 13.43 21.72
CA LYS A 34 21.54 14.25 22.85
C LYS A 34 22.84 13.72 23.46
N THR A 35 23.03 12.41 23.49
CA THR A 35 24.16 11.79 24.23
C THR A 35 25.33 11.40 23.33
N HIS A 36 25.07 10.99 22.09
CA HIS A 36 26.07 10.50 21.14
C HIS A 36 25.88 11.03 19.71
N PRO A 37 25.66 12.35 19.49
CA PRO A 37 25.41 12.90 18.16
C PRO A 37 26.53 12.59 17.16
N GLN A 38 27.80 12.82 17.55
CA GLN A 38 28.94 12.64 16.65
C GLN A 38 29.06 11.19 16.15
N ARG A 39 28.92 10.22 17.06
CA ARG A 39 29.00 8.79 16.71
C ARG A 39 27.89 8.36 15.73
N VAL A 40 26.69 8.93 15.88
CA VAL A 40 25.59 8.69 14.92
C VAL A 40 25.87 9.35 13.58
N LEU A 41 26.45 10.56 13.56
CA LEU A 41 26.71 11.31 12.33
C LEU A 41 27.91 10.77 11.54
N ASP A 42 28.96 10.30 12.22
CA ASP A 42 30.16 9.74 11.58
C ASP A 42 29.83 8.42 10.85
N ASP A 43 28.99 7.57 11.46
CA ASP A 43 28.54 6.27 10.93
C ASP A 43 27.09 6.30 10.42
N PHE A 44 26.63 7.47 9.96
CA PHE A 44 25.22 7.73 9.69
C PHE A 44 24.54 6.75 8.70
N GLU A 45 25.26 6.24 7.71
CA GLU A 45 24.75 5.22 6.77
C GLU A 45 24.24 3.96 7.47
N LYS A 46 24.79 3.61 8.65
CA LYS A 46 24.35 2.47 9.47
C LYS A 46 23.09 2.79 10.28
N TYR A 47 22.89 4.07 10.63
CA TYR A 47 21.79 4.53 11.47
C TYR A 47 20.55 4.99 10.70
N LYS A 48 20.69 5.35 9.41
CA LYS A 48 19.65 6.05 8.62
C LYS A 48 18.29 5.36 8.57
N ASN A 49 18.26 4.02 8.60
CA ASN A 49 17.02 3.25 8.52
C ASN A 49 16.35 3.06 9.90
N THR A 50 17.06 3.36 10.98
CA THR A 50 16.69 3.01 12.35
C THR A 50 16.35 4.25 13.19
N ILE A 51 16.95 5.40 12.88
CA ILE A 51 16.76 6.66 13.60
C ILE A 51 15.70 7.57 12.94
N ASP A 52 14.99 8.36 13.74
CA ASP A 52 14.07 9.38 13.25
C ASP A 52 14.84 10.60 12.72
N LEU A 53 14.76 10.83 11.41
CA LEU A 53 15.51 11.88 10.72
C LEU A 53 15.07 13.30 11.10
N SER A 54 13.81 13.50 11.54
CA SER A 54 13.35 14.80 12.04
C SER A 54 14.07 15.18 13.36
N VAL A 55 14.41 14.17 14.15
CA VAL A 55 15.20 14.34 15.37
C VAL A 55 16.66 14.61 15.04
N VAL A 56 17.23 13.93 14.04
CA VAL A 56 18.59 14.20 13.57
C VAL A 56 18.72 15.67 13.15
N ALA A 57 17.79 16.17 12.32
CA ALA A 57 17.78 17.57 11.89
C ALA A 57 17.73 18.58 13.05
N LYS A 58 16.97 18.27 14.11
CA LYS A 58 16.80 19.15 15.28
C LYS A 58 18.05 19.25 16.17
N TYR A 59 18.80 18.15 16.32
CA TYR A 59 19.93 18.07 17.25
C TYR A 59 21.31 18.14 16.56
N MET A 60 21.34 18.10 15.23
CA MET A 60 22.56 18.38 14.46
C MET A 60 22.99 19.83 14.65
N ASN A 61 24.31 20.07 14.63
CA ASN A 61 24.85 21.42 14.63
C ASN A 61 24.45 22.14 13.33
N LYS A 62 23.94 23.37 13.46
CA LYS A 62 23.35 24.12 12.35
C LYS A 62 24.29 24.32 11.15
N LYS A 63 25.59 24.45 11.44
CA LYS A 63 26.66 24.63 10.43
C LYS A 63 26.97 23.37 9.62
N ASP A 64 26.68 22.20 10.19
CA ASP A 64 27.01 20.92 9.57
C ASP A 64 25.88 20.41 8.66
N ILE A 65 24.67 20.96 8.80
CA ILE A 65 23.47 20.54 8.05
C ILE A 65 23.67 20.71 6.53
N LYS A 66 24.29 21.81 6.08
CA LYS A 66 24.55 22.03 4.65
C LYS A 66 25.40 20.89 4.09
N ALA A 67 26.58 20.68 4.67
CA ALA A 67 27.51 19.63 4.25
C ALA A 67 26.88 18.23 4.33
N PHE A 68 26.09 17.97 5.38
CA PHE A 68 25.34 16.74 5.53
C PHE A 68 24.35 16.50 4.39
N LEU A 69 23.56 17.51 4.02
CA LEU A 69 22.62 17.40 2.91
C LEU A 69 23.35 17.13 1.59
N TYR A 70 24.42 17.84 1.25
CA TYR A 70 25.19 17.54 0.03
C TYR A 70 25.75 16.11 0.00
N LYS A 71 26.12 15.57 1.18
CA LYS A 71 26.69 14.23 1.29
C LYS A 71 25.64 13.12 1.16
N TYR A 72 24.44 13.31 1.70
CA TYR A 72 23.46 12.23 1.89
C TYR A 72 22.08 12.46 1.25
N SER A 73 21.82 13.61 0.64
CA SER A 73 20.52 13.95 0.02
C SER A 73 20.01 12.88 -0.96
N ASN A 74 20.89 12.37 -1.81
CA ASN A 74 20.57 11.35 -2.82
C ASN A 74 20.52 9.92 -2.24
N THR A 75 21.15 9.64 -1.09
CA THR A 75 21.18 8.29 -0.48
C THR A 75 20.10 8.08 0.56
N LEU A 76 19.49 9.15 1.06
CA LEU A 76 18.46 9.12 2.10
C LEU A 76 17.04 9.16 1.56
N ASP A 77 16.86 9.36 0.25
CA ASP A 77 15.56 9.62 -0.34
C ASP A 77 14.77 10.75 0.37
N ILE A 78 15.47 11.70 1.03
CA ILE A 78 14.83 12.82 1.74
C ILE A 78 13.95 13.63 0.79
N TYR A 79 14.31 13.66 -0.50
CA TYR A 79 13.48 14.31 -1.51
C TYR A 79 12.06 13.77 -1.54
N LYS A 80 11.82 12.49 -1.18
CA LYS A 80 10.48 11.86 -1.17
C LYS A 80 9.55 12.41 -0.08
N ASP A 81 10.07 13.16 0.89
CA ASP A 81 9.29 13.75 1.98
C ASP A 81 9.66 15.24 2.17
N TYR A 82 8.83 16.12 1.61
CA TYR A 82 8.98 17.57 1.71
C TYR A 82 9.04 18.06 3.17
N ASN A 83 8.24 17.47 4.06
CA ASN A 83 8.24 17.87 5.46
C ASN A 83 9.57 17.52 6.11
N LEU A 84 10.14 16.36 5.81
CA LEU A 84 11.44 16.00 6.34
C LEU A 84 12.57 16.92 5.82
N LEU A 85 12.56 17.24 4.52
CA LEU A 85 13.55 18.16 3.93
C LEU A 85 13.48 19.55 4.58
N THR A 86 12.28 20.09 4.77
CA THR A 86 12.10 21.39 5.41
C THR A 86 12.56 21.39 6.88
N HIS A 87 12.52 20.26 7.59
CA HIS A 87 13.09 20.18 8.95
C HIS A 87 14.61 20.39 8.95
N PHE A 88 15.34 19.85 7.98
CA PHE A 88 16.77 20.12 7.86
C PHE A 88 17.02 21.59 7.52
N ILE A 89 16.36 22.09 6.47
CA ILE A 89 16.56 23.47 5.99
C ILE A 89 16.20 24.50 7.08
N LYS A 90 15.08 24.34 7.80
CA LYS A 90 14.67 25.27 8.88
C LYS A 90 15.67 25.35 10.03
N ASN A 91 16.42 24.27 10.29
CA ASN A 91 17.42 24.21 11.36
C ASN A 91 18.81 24.74 10.95
N MET A 92 19.04 25.10 9.68
CA MET A 92 20.30 25.70 9.21
C MET A 92 20.55 27.11 9.78
N GLU A 93 21.80 27.56 9.71
CA GLU A 93 22.13 28.98 9.93
C GLU A 93 21.46 29.84 8.84
N GLN A 94 20.95 31.01 9.21
CA GLN A 94 20.10 31.83 8.33
C GLN A 94 20.76 32.16 6.99
N ASN A 95 22.03 32.56 6.98
CA ASN A 95 22.74 32.94 5.76
C ASN A 95 22.93 31.72 4.82
N GLU A 96 23.37 30.58 5.36
CA GLU A 96 23.52 29.34 4.60
C GLU A 96 22.18 28.80 4.09
N ARG A 97 21.12 28.95 4.88
CA ARG A 97 19.75 28.57 4.51
C ARG A 97 19.28 29.35 3.30
N VAL A 98 19.41 30.67 3.33
CA VAL A 98 19.02 31.56 2.22
C VAL A 98 19.80 31.19 0.97
N GLU A 99 21.12 31.06 1.09
CA GLU A 99 21.99 30.72 -0.03
C GLU A 99 21.60 29.37 -0.65
N LEU A 100 21.41 28.33 0.16
CA LEU A 100 21.03 26.99 -0.29
C LEU A 100 19.66 27.00 -0.98
N VAL A 101 18.66 27.66 -0.38
CA VAL A 101 17.31 27.74 -0.94
C VAL A 101 17.32 28.45 -2.30
N GLN A 102 18.01 29.58 -2.39
CA GLN A 102 18.14 30.36 -3.63
C GLN A 102 18.88 29.59 -4.72
N LYS A 103 20.05 29.01 -4.41
CA LYS A 103 20.89 28.35 -5.42
C LYS A 103 20.34 26.99 -5.86
N CYS A 104 19.76 26.21 -4.95
CA CYS A 104 19.36 24.84 -5.24
C CYS A 104 17.91 24.67 -5.68
N PHE A 105 16.98 25.47 -5.15
CA PHE A 105 15.55 25.25 -5.37
C PHE A 105 14.91 26.34 -6.23
N ILE A 106 15.24 27.61 -5.99
CA ILE A 106 14.66 28.74 -6.72
C ILE A 106 15.36 28.96 -8.06
N ASN A 107 16.64 29.32 -8.04
CA ASN A 107 17.42 29.64 -9.25
C ASN A 107 18.02 28.40 -9.93
N GLN A 108 18.13 27.30 -9.18
CA GLN A 108 18.68 26.01 -9.65
C GLN A 108 20.07 26.12 -10.30
N THR A 109 20.89 27.06 -9.83
CA THR A 109 22.29 27.25 -10.26
C THR A 109 23.23 26.20 -9.67
N GLU A 110 22.81 25.51 -8.61
CA GLU A 110 23.57 24.47 -7.93
C GLU A 110 22.69 23.23 -7.69
N MET A 111 23.21 22.02 -7.88
CA MET A 111 22.42 20.80 -7.75
C MET A 111 22.66 20.10 -6.42
N LEU A 112 21.67 20.15 -5.52
CA LEU A 112 21.64 19.36 -4.29
C LEU A 112 21.19 17.91 -4.53
N PHE A 113 20.30 17.72 -5.49
CA PHE A 113 19.79 16.42 -5.93
C PHE A 113 20.10 16.20 -7.41
N ASN A 114 20.11 14.94 -7.85
CA ASN A 114 20.25 14.64 -9.28
C ASN A 114 19.07 15.22 -10.09
N LYS A 115 19.25 15.35 -11.42
CA LYS A 115 18.24 15.96 -12.32
C LYS A 115 16.87 15.27 -12.27
N LYS A 116 16.84 13.95 -12.07
CA LYS A 116 15.59 13.18 -12.02
C LYS A 116 14.81 13.51 -10.74
N ASP A 117 15.49 13.56 -9.62
CA ASP A 117 14.90 13.83 -8.31
C ASP A 117 14.48 15.30 -8.19
N MET A 118 15.28 16.23 -8.73
CA MET A 118 14.88 17.65 -8.84
C MET A 118 13.61 17.82 -9.68
N LYS A 119 13.48 17.07 -10.79
CA LYS A 119 12.24 17.10 -11.61
C LYS A 119 11.02 16.60 -10.83
N TRP A 120 11.21 15.61 -9.96
CA TRP A 120 10.16 15.10 -9.09
C TRP A 120 9.76 16.12 -8.01
N ILE A 121 10.74 16.74 -7.34
CA ILE A 121 10.49 17.82 -6.36
C ILE A 121 9.71 18.96 -7.01
N ASN A 122 10.13 19.41 -8.19
CA ASN A 122 9.48 20.49 -8.93
C ASN A 122 8.06 20.13 -9.42
N SER A 123 7.69 18.85 -9.46
CA SER A 123 6.32 18.42 -9.77
C SER A 123 5.39 18.45 -8.55
N LEU A 124 5.95 18.53 -7.35
CA LEU A 124 5.19 18.49 -6.09
C LEU A 124 5.21 19.82 -5.34
N VAL A 125 6.29 20.58 -5.46
CA VAL A 125 6.50 21.84 -4.75
C VAL A 125 6.69 22.94 -5.77
N ARG A 126 5.84 23.96 -5.69
CA ARG A 126 5.91 25.13 -6.54
C ARG A 126 7.08 26.00 -6.13
N THR A 127 7.69 26.68 -7.10
CA THR A 127 8.90 27.46 -6.85
C THR A 127 8.71 28.53 -5.77
N TYR A 128 7.51 29.12 -5.66
CA TYR A 128 7.23 30.14 -4.67
C TYR A 128 7.10 29.60 -3.22
N GLU A 129 6.83 28.32 -3.02
CA GLU A 129 6.68 27.71 -1.68
C GLU A 129 8.03 27.65 -0.94
N TRP A 130 9.14 27.61 -1.67
CA TRP A 130 10.49 27.65 -1.08
C TRP A 130 10.79 28.95 -0.33
N TYR A 131 10.06 30.04 -0.62
CA TYR A 131 10.22 31.31 0.08
C TYR A 131 9.73 31.26 1.54
N GLU A 132 8.97 30.24 1.95
CA GLU A 132 8.64 30.02 3.38
C GLU A 132 9.89 29.77 4.24
N LEU A 133 10.99 29.36 3.61
CA LEU A 133 12.23 28.99 4.28
C LEU A 133 13.24 30.15 4.35
N ILE A 134 12.92 31.34 3.83
CA ILE A 134 13.81 32.49 3.85
C ILE A 134 13.24 33.66 4.69
N PRO A 135 14.06 34.65 5.09
CA PRO A 135 13.58 35.82 5.84
C PRO A 135 12.50 36.60 5.08
N TYR A 136 11.53 37.12 5.83
CA TYR A 136 10.38 37.87 5.30
C TYR A 136 10.78 38.98 4.32
N ASP A 137 11.77 39.82 4.66
CA ASP A 137 12.13 40.96 3.79
C ASP A 137 12.54 40.54 2.37
N LEU A 138 13.22 39.39 2.25
CA LEU A 138 13.62 38.82 0.96
C LEU A 138 12.44 38.12 0.27
N ALA A 139 11.65 37.35 1.03
CA ALA A 139 10.48 36.67 0.49
C ALA A 139 9.43 37.67 -0.02
N PHE A 140 9.19 38.74 0.74
CA PHE A 140 8.22 39.77 0.45
C PHE A 140 8.52 40.47 -0.87
N LEU A 141 9.77 40.83 -1.13
CA LEU A 141 10.16 41.48 -2.38
C LEU A 141 9.87 40.61 -3.60
N GLU A 142 10.27 39.33 -3.54
CA GLU A 142 10.12 38.40 -4.68
C GLU A 142 8.67 37.96 -4.88
N ILE A 143 7.98 37.58 -3.81
CA ILE A 143 6.58 37.17 -3.87
C ILE A 143 5.69 38.33 -4.33
N LYS A 144 5.96 39.57 -3.88
CA LYS A 144 5.26 40.77 -4.38
C LYS A 144 5.35 40.87 -5.90
N ASN A 145 6.54 40.65 -6.47
CA ASN A 145 6.75 40.69 -7.92
C ASN A 145 6.05 39.54 -8.65
N LEU A 146 5.93 38.37 -8.03
CA LEU A 146 5.22 37.22 -8.60
C LEU A 146 3.70 37.44 -8.58
N ILE A 147 3.14 37.93 -7.47
CA ILE A 147 1.70 38.21 -7.33
C ILE A 147 1.24 39.23 -8.39
N LEU A 148 2.04 40.28 -8.63
CA LEU A 148 1.71 41.31 -9.65
C LEU A 148 1.68 40.76 -11.09
N LYS A 149 2.26 39.58 -11.35
CA LYS A 149 2.28 38.92 -12.66
C LYS A 149 1.31 37.75 -12.76
N GLU A 150 0.78 37.30 -11.63
CA GLU A 150 -0.14 36.17 -11.55
C GLU A 150 -1.58 36.65 -11.73
N ASN A 151 -2.37 35.94 -12.55
CA ASN A 151 -3.76 36.31 -12.85
C ASN A 151 -4.77 35.44 -12.09
N SER A 152 -4.35 34.31 -11.52
CA SER A 152 -5.20 33.40 -10.77
C SER A 152 -5.35 33.85 -9.30
N PRO A 153 -6.57 34.18 -8.83
CA PRO A 153 -6.79 34.55 -7.43
C PRO A 153 -6.40 33.45 -6.43
N SER A 154 -6.52 32.17 -6.83
CA SER A 154 -6.12 31.03 -6.01
C SER A 154 -4.60 30.98 -5.83
N GLU A 155 -3.85 31.14 -6.91
CA GLU A 155 -2.38 31.15 -6.88
C GLU A 155 -1.85 32.34 -6.08
N GLN A 156 -2.48 33.51 -6.24
CA GLN A 156 -2.15 34.69 -5.44
C GLN A 156 -2.36 34.43 -3.94
N CYS A 157 -3.44 33.73 -3.54
CA CYS A 157 -3.69 33.38 -2.15
C CYS A 157 -2.67 32.39 -1.58
N ASP A 158 -2.22 31.42 -2.37
CA ASP A 158 -1.14 30.50 -1.98
C ASP A 158 0.16 31.27 -1.76
N MET A 159 0.50 32.20 -2.67
CA MET A 159 1.67 33.07 -2.54
C MET A 159 1.58 33.99 -1.30
N LEU A 160 0.41 34.53 -0.98
CA LEU A 160 0.19 35.30 0.24
C LEU A 160 0.35 34.45 1.51
N SER A 161 -0.09 33.19 1.46
CA SER A 161 0.07 32.25 2.58
C SER A 161 1.53 31.98 2.91
N VAL A 162 2.40 31.91 1.88
CA VAL A 162 3.86 31.85 2.07
C VAL A 162 4.39 33.06 2.84
N LEU A 163 3.85 34.26 2.57
CA LEU A 163 4.23 35.47 3.27
C LEU A 163 3.78 35.46 4.74
N ILE A 164 2.58 34.95 5.05
CA ILE A 164 2.13 34.76 6.44
C ILE A 164 3.11 33.86 7.20
N THR A 165 3.44 32.70 6.62
CA THR A 165 4.38 31.74 7.22
C THR A 165 5.77 32.35 7.45
N SER A 166 6.25 33.17 6.50
CA SER A 166 7.55 33.85 6.61
C SER A 166 7.57 35.01 7.61
N ALA A 167 6.45 35.75 7.74
CA ALA A 167 6.31 36.88 8.65
C ALA A 167 6.27 36.44 10.12
N LYS A 168 5.73 35.24 10.39
CA LYS A 168 5.55 34.67 11.75
C LYS A 168 4.81 35.66 12.65
N THR A 169 5.24 35.82 13.90
CA THR A 169 4.65 36.73 14.90
C THR A 169 5.26 38.13 14.88
N ASN A 170 6.05 38.51 13.86
CA ASN A 170 6.67 39.83 13.81
C ASN A 170 5.66 40.90 13.35
N THR A 171 5.22 41.74 14.29
CA THR A 171 4.21 42.78 14.06
C THR A 171 4.59 43.78 12.96
N LYS A 172 5.87 44.13 12.79
CA LYS A 172 6.32 45.02 11.71
C LYS A 172 6.15 44.39 10.33
N HIS A 173 6.45 43.09 10.21
CA HIS A 173 6.27 42.34 8.95
C HIS A 173 4.79 42.17 8.64
N ILE A 174 3.97 41.84 9.65
CA ILE A 174 2.51 41.77 9.50
C ILE A 174 1.94 43.12 9.05
N LYS A 175 2.41 44.24 9.61
CA LYS A 175 2.00 45.58 9.17
C LYS A 175 2.36 45.87 7.71
N SER A 176 3.59 45.57 7.31
CA SER A 176 4.04 45.71 5.91
C SER A 176 3.20 44.85 4.96
N PHE A 177 2.90 43.62 5.38
CA PHE A 177 2.08 42.68 4.63
C PHE A 177 0.63 43.14 4.48
N LEU A 178 -0.02 43.55 5.56
CA LEU A 178 -1.39 44.09 5.55
C LEU A 178 -1.49 45.36 4.72
N THR A 179 -0.47 46.22 4.76
CA THR A 179 -0.42 47.43 3.93
C THR A 179 -0.43 47.06 2.44
N PHE A 180 0.41 46.10 2.04
CA PHE A 180 0.42 45.62 0.66
C PHE A 180 -0.89 44.96 0.24
N LEU A 181 -1.50 44.16 1.10
CA LEU A 181 -2.80 43.54 0.83
C LEU A 181 -3.91 44.57 0.56
N MET A 182 -3.94 45.67 1.32
CA MET A 182 -4.88 46.75 1.09
C MET A 182 -4.69 47.39 -0.31
N GLU A 183 -3.46 47.46 -0.80
CA GLU A 183 -3.14 48.04 -2.11
C GLU A 183 -3.57 47.15 -3.29
N ILE A 184 -3.50 45.83 -3.16
CA ILE A 184 -3.66 44.90 -4.30
C ILE A 184 -4.80 43.89 -4.19
N HIS A 185 -5.34 43.62 -2.99
CA HIS A 185 -6.25 42.50 -2.73
C HIS A 185 -7.68 42.90 -2.30
N MET A 186 -8.04 44.19 -2.29
CA MET A 186 -9.37 44.62 -1.83
C MET A 186 -10.53 44.11 -2.68
N ASN A 187 -10.30 43.89 -3.99
CA ASN A 187 -11.34 43.51 -4.97
C ASN A 187 -11.42 42.00 -5.27
N ILE A 188 -10.74 41.16 -4.48
CA ILE A 188 -10.74 39.69 -4.67
C ILE A 188 -12.07 39.09 -4.19
N PRO A 189 -12.60 38.03 -4.83
CA PRO A 189 -13.83 37.38 -4.37
C PRO A 189 -13.76 36.91 -2.91
N PHE A 190 -14.87 37.04 -2.18
CA PHE A 190 -14.98 36.75 -0.74
C PHE A 190 -14.34 35.42 -0.34
N LYS A 191 -14.60 34.33 -1.09
CA LYS A 191 -14.07 32.98 -0.83
C LYS A 191 -12.55 32.96 -0.58
N TYR A 192 -11.80 33.65 -1.42
CA TYR A 192 -10.34 33.69 -1.34
C TYR A 192 -9.86 34.64 -0.23
N LYS A 193 -10.60 35.73 -0.03
CA LYS A 193 -10.33 36.71 1.03
C LYS A 193 -10.50 36.11 2.43
N ILE A 194 -11.58 35.35 2.67
CA ILE A 194 -11.82 34.68 3.96
C ILE A 194 -10.82 33.55 4.21
N GLU A 195 -10.46 32.78 3.18
CA GLU A 195 -9.44 31.72 3.28
C GLU A 195 -8.10 32.30 3.76
N PHE A 196 -7.66 33.36 3.12
CA PHE A 196 -6.45 34.09 3.50
C PHE A 196 -6.55 34.70 4.91
N VAL A 197 -7.64 35.40 5.23
CA VAL A 197 -7.82 36.04 6.55
C VAL A 197 -7.84 35.00 7.66
N ASN A 198 -8.51 33.86 7.47
CA ASN A 198 -8.49 32.78 8.44
C ASN A 198 -7.08 32.21 8.64
N ASN A 199 -6.29 32.09 7.57
CA ASN A 199 -4.87 31.71 7.68
C ASN A 199 -4.06 32.75 8.47
N LEU A 200 -4.30 34.05 8.26
CA LEU A 200 -3.66 35.11 9.05
C LEU A 200 -4.04 35.02 10.53
N LEU A 201 -5.33 34.91 10.85
CA LEU A 201 -5.86 34.92 12.23
C LEU A 201 -5.42 33.70 13.05
N THR A 202 -5.10 32.59 12.40
CA THR A 202 -4.53 31.41 13.09
C THR A 202 -3.06 31.58 13.43
N ASN A 203 -2.35 32.52 12.79
CA ASN A 203 -0.92 32.77 12.98
C ASN A 203 -0.60 34.07 13.74
N VAL A 204 -1.58 34.98 13.91
CA VAL A 204 -1.37 36.31 14.50
C VAL A 204 -2.22 36.51 15.75
N SER A 205 -1.57 36.89 16.86
CA SER A 205 -2.22 37.34 18.08
C SER A 205 -2.83 38.74 17.87
N THR A 206 -4.08 38.81 17.43
CA THR A 206 -4.73 40.11 17.10
C THR A 206 -4.75 41.11 18.25
N HIS A 207 -4.86 40.63 19.50
CA HIS A 207 -4.83 41.47 20.70
C HIS A 207 -3.49 42.13 20.99
N GLU A 208 -2.39 41.65 20.40
CA GLU A 208 -1.04 42.22 20.55
C GLU A 208 -0.70 43.23 19.44
N LEU A 209 -1.59 43.41 18.45
CA LEU A 209 -1.36 44.35 17.37
C LEU A 209 -1.49 45.80 17.86
N ASP A 210 -0.53 46.64 17.45
CA ASP A 210 -0.64 48.09 17.63
C ASP A 210 -1.88 48.64 16.89
N GLU A 211 -2.36 49.79 17.33
CA GLU A 211 -3.59 50.40 16.81
C GLU A 211 -3.54 50.61 15.30
N ALA A 212 -2.40 51.04 14.77
CA ALA A 212 -2.23 51.25 13.34
C ALA A 212 -2.34 49.94 12.53
N THR A 213 -1.81 48.84 13.04
CA THR A 213 -1.84 47.52 12.38
C THR A 213 -3.22 46.88 12.52
N TRP A 214 -3.86 47.04 13.69
CA TRP A 214 -5.25 46.61 13.89
C TRP A 214 -6.19 47.34 12.92
N ASN A 215 -6.05 48.65 12.75
CA ASN A 215 -6.91 49.43 11.85
C ASN A 215 -6.80 48.96 10.39
N LEU A 216 -5.63 48.50 9.94
CA LEU A 216 -5.48 47.90 8.61
C LEU A 216 -6.27 46.59 8.49
N LEU A 217 -6.16 45.71 9.49
CA LEU A 217 -6.91 44.45 9.53
C LEU A 217 -8.43 44.69 9.63
N ASP A 218 -8.83 45.68 10.43
CA ASP A 218 -10.23 46.05 10.63
C ASP A 218 -10.86 46.63 9.34
N GLN A 219 -10.10 47.39 8.54
CA GLN A 219 -10.54 47.81 7.22
C GLN A 219 -10.77 46.62 6.27
N ILE A 220 -9.94 45.57 6.37
CA ILE A 220 -10.17 44.33 5.63
C ILE A 220 -11.49 43.67 6.09
N PHE A 221 -11.76 43.63 7.39
CA PHE A 221 -13.05 43.12 7.91
C PHE A 221 -14.26 43.91 7.41
N HIS A 222 -14.17 45.24 7.35
CA HIS A 222 -15.23 46.07 6.77
C HIS A 222 -15.47 45.74 5.30
N SER A 223 -14.40 45.54 4.52
CA SER A 223 -14.50 45.15 3.11
C SER A 223 -14.91 43.68 2.85
N MET A 224 -15.18 42.93 3.92
CA MET A 224 -15.74 41.57 3.91
C MET A 224 -17.15 41.54 4.49
N ASP A 225 -17.74 42.72 4.74
CA ASP A 225 -19.06 42.89 5.33
C ASP A 225 -19.22 42.20 6.71
N VAL A 226 -18.13 42.05 7.46
CA VAL A 226 -18.15 41.39 8.79
C VAL A 226 -19.13 42.08 9.75
N TYR A 227 -19.22 43.41 9.66
CA TYR A 227 -20.05 44.28 10.49
C TYR A 227 -21.50 44.47 9.98
N ILE A 228 -21.90 43.78 8.91
CA ILE A 228 -23.25 43.84 8.32
C ILE A 228 -23.89 42.45 8.42
N ASP A 229 -25.21 42.36 8.49
CA ASP A 229 -25.90 41.06 8.51
C ASP A 229 -25.84 40.38 7.12
N THR A 230 -25.04 39.32 7.01
CA THR A 230 -24.75 38.60 5.75
C THR A 230 -24.65 37.10 6.03
N GLU A 231 -25.01 36.26 5.06
CA GLU A 231 -24.90 34.78 5.14
C GLU A 231 -23.45 34.24 5.12
N ASN A 232 -22.45 35.11 4.99
CA ASN A 232 -21.04 34.75 4.94
C ASN A 232 -20.53 34.19 6.28
N ASP A 233 -19.83 33.05 6.24
CA ASP A 233 -19.15 32.49 7.42
C ASP A 233 -17.88 33.29 7.74
N VAL A 234 -17.94 34.11 8.80
CA VAL A 234 -16.86 34.99 9.26
C VAL A 234 -16.52 34.79 10.73
N GLN A 235 -16.81 33.60 11.29
CA GLN A 235 -16.72 33.34 12.74
C GLN A 235 -15.35 33.66 13.35
N LEU A 236 -14.24 33.31 12.67
CA LEU A 236 -12.88 33.63 13.18
C LEU A 236 -12.61 35.13 13.23
N CYS A 237 -13.19 35.92 12.32
CA CYS A 237 -13.09 37.38 12.34
C CYS A 237 -13.84 37.94 13.56
N LEU A 238 -15.07 37.46 13.80
CA LEU A 238 -15.88 37.85 14.96
C LEU A 238 -15.17 37.54 16.28
N GLU A 239 -14.60 36.33 16.40
CA GLU A 239 -13.83 35.94 17.58
C GLU A 239 -12.59 36.82 17.79
N SER A 240 -11.89 37.16 16.70
CA SER A 240 -10.71 38.02 16.75
C SER A 240 -11.03 39.46 17.18
N ILE A 241 -12.18 39.99 16.74
CA ILE A 241 -12.70 41.30 17.16
C ILE A 241 -13.04 41.29 18.65
N ILE A 242 -13.76 40.26 19.12
CA ILE A 242 -14.11 40.10 20.54
C ILE A 242 -12.84 40.03 21.38
N VAL A 243 -11.88 39.19 21.01
CA VAL A 243 -10.62 39.02 21.74
C VAL A 243 -9.84 40.33 21.79
N ARG A 244 -9.70 41.06 20.68
CA ARG A 244 -9.00 42.35 20.66
C ARG A 244 -9.67 43.36 21.59
N LYS A 245 -10.99 43.50 21.51
CA LYS A 245 -11.73 44.52 22.24
C LYS A 245 -11.84 44.22 23.73
N VAL A 246 -12.20 42.99 24.10
CA VAL A 246 -12.32 42.56 25.51
C VAL A 246 -10.97 42.66 26.23
N LEU A 247 -9.87 42.25 25.59
CA LEU A 247 -8.55 42.27 26.24
C LEU A 247 -7.94 43.67 26.37
N ASN A 248 -8.42 44.64 25.59
CA ASN A 248 -8.00 46.05 25.65
C ASN A 248 -9.06 46.96 26.31
N ASP A 249 -10.05 46.36 27.00
CA ASP A 249 -11.11 47.07 27.71
C ASP A 249 -11.93 48.03 26.81
N GLU A 250 -12.12 47.65 25.54
CA GLU A 250 -12.96 48.36 24.56
C GLU A 250 -14.36 47.72 24.44
N ALA A 251 -15.37 48.53 24.11
CA ALA A 251 -16.72 48.04 23.86
C ALA A 251 -16.80 47.20 22.57
N VAL A 252 -17.38 46.00 22.68
CA VAL A 252 -17.70 45.12 21.54
C VAL A 252 -18.99 45.61 20.87
N PRO A 253 -19.01 45.82 19.54
CA PRO A 253 -20.22 46.23 18.85
C PRO A 253 -21.35 45.19 18.96
N GLU A 254 -22.58 45.63 19.19
CA GLU A 254 -23.74 44.76 19.38
C GLU A 254 -23.97 43.80 18.19
N VAL A 255 -23.78 44.26 16.96
CA VAL A 255 -23.89 43.44 15.74
C VAL A 255 -22.92 42.24 15.78
N ILE A 256 -21.72 42.43 16.35
CA ILE A 256 -20.73 41.35 16.50
C ILE A 256 -21.17 40.37 17.59
N GLU A 257 -21.69 40.86 18.71
CA GLU A 257 -22.20 40.00 19.81
C GLU A 257 -23.41 39.15 19.39
N GLN A 258 -24.27 39.69 18.52
CA GLN A 258 -25.43 39.00 17.97
C GLN A 258 -25.02 37.94 16.94
N LYS A 259 -24.15 38.27 15.99
CA LYS A 259 -23.69 37.35 14.93
C LYS A 259 -22.78 36.24 15.45
N CYS A 260 -22.00 36.49 16.51
CA CYS A 260 -21.03 35.51 17.00
C CYS A 260 -21.73 34.29 17.62
N SER A 261 -21.39 33.10 17.12
CA SER A 261 -21.85 31.83 17.67
C SER A 261 -21.17 31.45 19.01
N PHE A 262 -20.22 32.28 19.48
CA PHE A 262 -19.39 32.09 20.68
C PHE A 262 -18.82 30.67 20.80
N GLY A 263 -17.65 30.46 20.17
CA GLY A 263 -16.82 29.29 20.44
C GLY A 263 -16.23 29.31 21.86
N SER A 264 -15.50 28.25 22.22
CA SER A 264 -14.82 28.16 23.51
C SER A 264 -13.50 28.94 23.57
N PHE A 265 -13.07 29.58 22.48
CA PHE A 265 -11.78 30.28 22.36
C PHE A 265 -10.54 29.41 22.69
N LYS A 266 -10.68 28.07 22.68
CA LYS A 266 -9.67 27.11 23.15
C LYS A 266 -8.26 27.31 22.58
N ASN A 267 -8.16 27.65 21.30
CA ASN A 267 -6.86 27.88 20.64
C ASN A 267 -6.18 29.17 21.12
N ILE A 268 -6.98 30.19 21.44
CA ILE A 268 -6.52 31.50 21.88
C ILE A 268 -6.09 31.44 23.36
N VAL A 269 -6.75 30.64 24.19
CA VAL A 269 -6.40 30.46 25.61
C VAL A 269 -4.92 30.10 25.81
N LEU A 270 -4.29 29.41 24.86
CA LEU A 270 -2.88 29.01 24.94
C LEU A 270 -1.90 30.19 24.88
N SER A 271 -2.26 31.31 24.23
CA SER A 271 -1.39 32.49 24.11
C SER A 271 -1.64 33.55 25.19
N LEU A 272 -2.75 33.45 25.93
CA LEU A 272 -3.14 34.44 26.94
C LEU A 272 -2.47 34.18 28.30
N ASN A 273 -2.22 35.25 29.05
CA ASN A 273 -1.87 35.16 30.47
C ASN A 273 -3.12 34.92 31.35
N GLU A 274 -2.93 34.63 32.64
CA GLU A 274 -4.06 34.28 33.54
C GLU A 274 -5.08 35.41 33.74
N GLU A 275 -4.66 36.68 33.71
CA GLU A 275 -5.58 37.82 33.82
C GLU A 275 -6.44 37.96 32.56
N GLN A 276 -5.80 37.94 31.38
CA GLN A 276 -6.46 37.98 30.07
C GLN A 276 -7.43 36.80 29.90
N LYS A 277 -7.01 35.61 30.33
CA LYS A 277 -7.86 34.41 30.39
C LYS A 277 -9.13 34.68 31.19
N ASN A 278 -8.99 35.16 32.43
CA ASN A 278 -10.15 35.42 33.27
C ASN A 278 -11.09 36.49 32.68
N LYS A 279 -10.56 37.59 32.12
CA LYS A 279 -11.36 38.62 31.45
C LYS A 279 -12.19 38.03 30.30
N LEU A 280 -11.54 37.32 29.37
CA LEU A 280 -12.22 36.75 28.21
C LEU A 280 -13.23 35.66 28.60
N PHE A 281 -12.90 34.80 29.58
CA PHE A 281 -13.81 33.79 30.08
C PHE A 281 -15.08 34.38 30.68
N ILE A 282 -14.95 35.39 31.55
CA ILE A 282 -16.10 36.04 32.20
C ILE A 282 -17.01 36.67 31.15
N TYR A 283 -16.43 37.37 30.18
CA TYR A 283 -17.20 37.96 29.08
C TYR A 283 -17.95 36.89 28.27
N ALA A 284 -17.27 35.82 27.84
CA ALA A 284 -17.88 34.74 27.07
C ALA A 284 -18.99 34.02 27.87
N LEU A 285 -18.76 33.76 29.17
CA LEU A 285 -19.74 33.13 30.05
C LEU A 285 -20.98 34.01 30.21
N ASN A 286 -20.80 35.30 30.51
CA ASN A 286 -21.93 36.22 30.70
C ASN A 286 -22.76 36.37 29.43
N SER A 287 -22.11 36.43 28.26
CA SER A 287 -22.79 36.50 26.96
C SER A 287 -23.59 35.23 26.65
N LEU A 288 -23.04 34.04 26.92
CA LEU A 288 -23.77 32.79 26.70
C LEU A 288 -24.91 32.61 27.70
N VAL A 289 -24.70 32.98 28.96
CA VAL A 289 -25.71 32.84 30.03
C VAL A 289 -26.85 33.82 29.86
N SER A 290 -26.60 35.05 29.42
CA SER A 290 -27.68 36.01 29.13
C SER A 290 -28.61 35.45 28.04
N LYS A 291 -28.06 34.83 26.99
CA LYS A 291 -28.83 34.19 25.90
C LYS A 291 -29.65 32.97 26.36
N VAL A 292 -29.28 32.32 27.47
CA VAL A 292 -30.05 31.23 28.09
C VAL A 292 -31.17 31.77 28.97
N ASN A 293 -30.95 32.88 29.67
CA ASN A 293 -31.91 33.44 30.63
C ASN A 293 -33.02 34.31 29.99
N THR A 294 -32.85 34.77 28.75
CA THR A 294 -33.79 35.71 28.09
C THR A 294 -34.97 35.04 27.38
N GLU A 295 -35.00 33.72 27.24
CA GLU A 295 -36.01 33.01 26.43
C GLU A 295 -37.01 32.23 27.30
N ASN A 296 -38.30 32.50 27.11
CA ASN A 296 -39.39 31.69 27.68
C ASN A 296 -39.61 30.46 26.79
N ILE A 297 -39.63 29.26 27.39
CA ILE A 297 -39.91 28.00 26.68
C ILE A 297 -41.42 27.89 26.45
N VAL A 298 -41.89 28.18 25.24
CA VAL A 298 -43.32 28.05 24.88
C VAL A 298 -43.57 26.84 23.99
N ASN A 299 -42.60 26.48 23.15
CA ASN A 299 -42.68 25.35 22.23
C ASN A 299 -41.37 24.53 22.20
N LYS A 300 -41.38 23.43 21.44
CA LYS A 300 -40.22 22.52 21.31
C LYS A 300 -39.01 23.18 20.63
N SER A 301 -39.22 24.08 19.67
CA SER A 301 -38.12 24.80 19.01
C SER A 301 -37.40 25.73 19.99
N ASP A 302 -38.13 26.42 20.86
CA ASP A 302 -37.54 27.25 21.92
C ASP A 302 -36.71 26.39 22.88
N PHE A 303 -37.23 25.21 23.23
CA PHE A 303 -36.54 24.25 24.07
C PHE A 303 -35.23 23.75 23.45
N ASP A 304 -35.26 23.35 22.18
CA ASP A 304 -34.09 22.87 21.46
C ASP A 304 -33.03 23.99 21.31
N GLY A 305 -33.48 25.25 21.13
CA GLY A 305 -32.61 26.44 21.11
C GLY A 305 -31.91 26.71 22.45
N ILE A 306 -32.64 26.62 23.57
CA ILE A 306 -32.06 26.77 24.91
C ILE A 306 -31.11 25.62 25.25
N LEU A 307 -31.45 24.39 24.83
CA LEU A 307 -30.59 23.22 24.99
C LEU A 307 -29.22 23.41 24.32
N ASP A 308 -29.19 23.87 23.06
CA ASP A 308 -27.95 24.12 22.32
C ASP A 308 -27.09 25.20 23.01
N LYS A 309 -27.71 26.29 23.47
CA LYS A 309 -27.00 27.35 24.20
C LYS A 309 -26.43 26.86 25.52
N LEU A 310 -27.19 26.06 26.28
CA LEU A 310 -26.72 25.49 27.54
C LEU A 310 -25.57 24.49 27.32
N GLN A 311 -25.61 23.73 26.22
CA GLN A 311 -24.49 22.89 25.80
C GLN A 311 -23.23 23.72 25.53
N ARG A 312 -23.34 24.87 24.84
CA ARG A 312 -22.20 25.79 24.62
C ARG A 312 -21.63 26.32 25.93
N VAL A 313 -22.47 26.66 26.91
CA VAL A 313 -22.02 27.05 28.26
C VAL A 313 -21.20 25.93 28.91
N LEU A 314 -21.68 24.68 28.87
CA LEU A 314 -20.96 23.54 29.44
C LEU A 314 -19.63 23.26 28.71
N ILE A 315 -19.61 23.40 27.38
CA ILE A 315 -18.37 23.27 26.58
C ILE A 315 -17.36 24.35 26.98
N LEU A 316 -17.80 25.60 27.14
CA LEU A 316 -16.95 26.69 27.61
C LEU A 316 -16.34 26.37 28.98
N LEU A 317 -17.15 25.96 29.96
CA LEU A 317 -16.64 25.56 31.27
C LEU A 317 -15.59 24.44 31.18
N ASN A 318 -15.83 23.44 30.32
CA ASN A 318 -14.96 22.30 30.15
C ASN A 318 -13.62 22.69 29.50
N ASP A 319 -13.64 23.44 28.40
CA ASP A 319 -12.44 23.87 27.69
C ASP A 319 -11.57 24.83 28.52
N TRP A 320 -12.19 25.55 29.46
CA TRP A 320 -11.53 26.44 30.41
C TRP A 320 -11.20 25.80 31.76
N ASN A 321 -11.36 24.48 31.89
CA ASN A 321 -11.08 23.70 33.10
C ASN A 321 -11.80 24.21 34.38
N LYS A 322 -13.01 24.75 34.24
CA LYS A 322 -13.84 25.20 35.36
C LYS A 322 -14.67 24.04 35.92
N GLN A 323 -15.03 24.07 37.20
CA GLN A 323 -15.89 23.05 37.81
C GLN A 323 -17.36 23.47 37.76
N LEU A 324 -18.25 22.53 37.39
CA LEU A 324 -19.70 22.79 37.37
C LEU A 324 -20.25 23.20 38.74
N SER A 325 -19.63 22.72 39.83
CA SER A 325 -20.02 23.06 41.21
C SER A 325 -19.91 24.55 41.52
N ASP A 326 -19.05 25.28 40.80
CA ASP A 326 -18.83 26.71 41.01
C ASP A 326 -19.92 27.56 40.34
N TYR A 327 -20.79 26.94 39.53
CA TYR A 327 -21.88 27.60 38.79
C TYR A 327 -23.22 26.89 39.02
N PRO A 328 -23.80 26.92 40.24
CA PRO A 328 -25.01 26.16 40.58
C PRO A 328 -26.23 26.49 39.70
N PHE A 329 -26.34 27.73 39.21
CA PHE A 329 -27.46 28.14 38.36
C PHE A 329 -27.56 27.30 37.07
N ILE A 330 -26.43 26.86 36.50
CA ILE A 330 -26.41 26.01 35.30
C ILE A 330 -27.08 24.68 35.60
N TYR A 331 -26.78 24.07 36.75
CA TYR A 331 -27.38 22.80 37.16
C TYR A 331 -28.89 22.95 37.43
N GLU A 332 -29.32 24.04 38.03
CA GLU A 332 -30.75 24.33 38.20
C GLU A 332 -31.47 24.53 36.86
N THR A 333 -30.84 25.18 35.88
CA THR A 333 -31.38 25.26 34.51
C THR A 333 -31.54 23.88 33.87
N ILE A 334 -30.56 22.97 34.06
CA ILE A 334 -30.67 21.58 33.57
C ILE A 334 -31.89 20.88 34.20
N LYS A 335 -32.12 21.03 35.50
CA LYS A 335 -33.30 20.46 36.17
C LYS A 335 -34.61 21.02 35.62
N THR A 336 -34.67 22.33 35.39
CA THR A 336 -35.84 22.96 34.77
C THR A 336 -36.10 22.37 33.38
N LEU A 337 -35.07 22.18 32.54
CA LEU A 337 -35.23 21.54 31.22
C LEU A 337 -35.74 20.10 31.31
N ILE A 338 -35.23 19.30 32.25
CA ILE A 338 -35.72 17.92 32.47
C ILE A 338 -37.20 17.94 32.85
N LYS A 339 -37.59 18.83 33.76
CA LYS A 339 -38.99 18.98 34.21
C LYS A 339 -39.89 19.40 33.05
N THR A 340 -39.54 20.46 32.33
CA THR A 340 -40.31 20.97 31.19
C THR A 340 -40.45 19.92 30.09
N LYS A 341 -39.38 19.16 29.79
CA LYS A 341 -39.45 18.03 28.85
C LYS A 341 -40.45 16.97 29.30
N GLY A 342 -40.45 16.63 30.58
CA GLY A 342 -41.34 15.63 31.17
C GLY A 342 -42.81 16.06 31.14
N GLU A 343 -43.10 17.31 31.51
CA GLU A 343 -44.45 17.88 31.54
C GLU A 343 -45.09 18.00 30.14
N ASN A 344 -44.27 18.21 29.11
CA ASN A 344 -44.73 18.35 27.72
C ASN A 344 -44.55 17.08 26.87
N GLU A 345 -44.12 15.97 27.47
CA GLU A 345 -43.85 14.68 26.79
C GLU A 345 -42.93 14.79 25.55
N TRP A 346 -41.95 15.70 25.59
CA TRP A 346 -41.05 15.91 24.46
C TRP A 346 -39.99 14.82 24.33
N THR A 347 -39.69 14.45 23.08
CA THR A 347 -38.72 13.40 22.72
C THR A 347 -37.27 13.88 22.57
N THR A 348 -36.97 15.16 22.83
CA THR A 348 -35.63 15.74 22.66
C THR A 348 -34.56 15.02 23.49
N ASP A 349 -33.41 14.69 22.89
CA ASP A 349 -32.28 14.09 23.59
C ASP A 349 -31.53 15.13 24.45
N LEU A 350 -31.35 14.84 25.74
CA LEU A 350 -30.60 15.71 26.67
C LEU A 350 -29.17 15.20 26.92
N SER A 351 -28.74 14.15 26.21
CA SER A 351 -27.47 13.49 26.51
C SER A 351 -26.25 14.38 26.23
N CYS A 352 -26.41 15.41 25.39
CA CYS A 352 -25.39 16.41 25.12
C CYS A 352 -24.95 17.16 26.38
N LEU A 353 -25.85 17.38 27.36
CA LEU A 353 -25.54 18.05 28.62
C LEU A 353 -24.76 17.14 29.59
N TYR A 354 -25.10 15.85 29.63
CA TYR A 354 -24.49 14.89 30.56
C TYR A 354 -23.13 14.35 30.09
N LYS A 355 -22.89 14.35 28.78
CA LYS A 355 -21.68 13.76 28.17
C LYS A 355 -20.49 14.72 28.12
N VAL A 356 -20.67 16.02 28.34
CA VAL A 356 -19.59 17.04 28.22
C VAL A 356 -18.36 16.72 29.06
N ASN A 357 -18.54 16.42 30.36
CA ASN A 357 -17.42 16.11 31.26
C ASN A 357 -17.79 14.97 32.22
N LYS A 358 -16.96 13.91 32.23
CA LYS A 358 -17.18 12.72 33.07
C LYS A 358 -17.19 13.04 34.57
N SER A 359 -16.39 14.02 35.01
CA SER A 359 -16.29 14.39 36.44
C SER A 359 -17.54 15.06 36.97
N TRP A 360 -18.34 15.69 36.10
CA TRP A 360 -19.57 16.39 36.49
C TRP A 360 -20.77 15.46 36.64
N ARG A 361 -20.70 14.24 36.09
CA ARG A 361 -21.77 13.24 36.17
C ARG A 361 -22.19 12.90 37.60
N LYS A 362 -21.27 13.02 38.57
CA LYS A 362 -21.57 12.82 39.99
C LYS A 362 -22.56 13.84 40.55
N TYR A 363 -22.58 15.07 40.01
CA TYR A 363 -23.49 16.13 40.42
C TYR A 363 -24.89 15.97 39.81
N MET A 364 -24.98 15.26 38.68
CA MET A 364 -26.22 14.98 37.94
C MET A 364 -26.68 13.52 38.07
N PHE A 365 -26.33 12.85 39.18
CA PHE A 365 -26.53 11.41 39.31
C PHE A 365 -28.02 11.02 39.37
N GLU A 366 -28.82 11.74 40.15
CA GLU A 366 -30.26 11.47 40.28
C GLU A 366 -30.98 11.72 38.95
N GLU A 367 -30.53 12.69 38.16
CA GLU A 367 -31.07 13.03 36.85
C GLU A 367 -30.52 12.17 35.71
N SER A 368 -29.54 11.29 35.97
CA SER A 368 -28.73 10.64 34.93
C SER A 368 -29.52 9.83 33.90
N LEU A 369 -30.58 9.14 34.32
CA LEU A 369 -31.47 8.37 33.41
C LEU A 369 -32.37 9.27 32.56
N SER A 370 -32.72 10.46 33.07
CA SER A 370 -33.52 11.44 32.32
C SER A 370 -32.68 12.25 31.33
N LEU A 371 -31.39 12.45 31.66
CA LEU A 371 -30.43 13.12 30.80
C LEU A 371 -29.85 12.20 29.73
N SER A 372 -29.52 10.96 30.06
CA SER A 372 -28.94 10.01 29.11
C SER A 372 -29.40 8.59 29.42
N LEU A 373 -30.43 8.14 28.71
CA LEU A 373 -30.95 6.79 28.81
C LEU A 373 -30.07 5.82 28.00
N CYS A 374 -29.15 5.12 28.66
CA CYS A 374 -28.25 4.17 28.01
C CYS A 374 -27.76 3.08 28.97
N GLU A 375 -27.05 2.07 28.46
CA GLU A 375 -26.51 0.99 29.28
C GLU A 375 -25.57 1.50 30.40
N GLU A 376 -24.75 2.54 30.12
CA GLU A 376 -23.80 3.09 31.11
C GLU A 376 -24.50 3.69 32.33
N THR A 377 -25.57 4.46 32.12
CA THR A 377 -26.33 5.07 33.22
C THR A 377 -27.10 4.02 34.01
N CYS A 378 -27.63 2.99 33.34
CA CYS A 378 -28.20 1.82 34.01
C CYS A 378 -27.18 1.07 34.87
N LEU A 379 -25.96 0.85 34.39
CA LEU A 379 -24.88 0.22 35.17
C LEU A 379 -24.48 1.07 36.38
N ASN A 380 -24.46 2.39 36.22
CA ASN A 380 -24.15 3.32 37.30
C ASN A 380 -25.26 3.32 38.37
N ALA A 381 -26.53 3.29 37.94
CA ALA A 381 -27.67 3.09 38.81
C ALA A 381 -27.57 1.77 39.59
N LEU A 382 -27.29 0.64 38.93
CA LEU A 382 -27.09 -0.65 39.61
C LEU A 382 -25.94 -0.64 40.62
N LYS A 383 -24.90 0.17 40.39
CA LYS A 383 -23.74 0.25 41.29
C LYS A 383 -24.04 1.06 42.55
N HIS A 384 -24.78 2.16 42.43
CA HIS A 384 -24.92 3.15 43.51
C HIS A 384 -26.33 3.22 44.11
N LYS A 385 -27.37 3.05 43.30
CA LYS A 385 -28.79 3.16 43.72
C LYS A 385 -29.72 2.42 42.75
N PRO A 386 -29.83 1.07 42.84
CA PRO A 386 -30.59 0.26 41.87
C PRO A 386 -32.07 0.66 41.74
N GLN A 387 -32.66 1.24 42.78
CA GLN A 387 -34.06 1.71 42.79
C GLN A 387 -34.33 2.81 41.76
N LEU A 388 -33.29 3.49 41.24
CA LEU A 388 -33.44 4.43 40.13
C LEU A 388 -34.03 3.75 38.88
N LEU A 389 -33.68 2.48 38.61
CA LEU A 389 -34.24 1.76 37.46
C LEU A 389 -35.76 1.56 37.58
N THR A 390 -36.24 1.30 38.80
CA THR A 390 -37.68 1.13 39.07
C THR A 390 -38.42 2.46 39.04
N ARG A 391 -37.83 3.54 39.56
CA ARG A 391 -38.44 4.89 39.52
C ARG A 391 -38.61 5.40 38.09
N HIS A 392 -37.74 4.98 37.18
CA HIS A 392 -37.73 5.35 35.77
C HIS A 392 -38.24 4.22 34.85
N ASP A 393 -39.07 3.29 35.36
CA ASP A 393 -39.45 2.06 34.63
C ASP A 393 -40.07 2.32 33.24
N LYS A 394 -40.84 3.42 33.08
CA LYS A 394 -41.38 3.85 31.77
C LYS A 394 -40.28 4.12 30.74
N GLN A 395 -39.25 4.88 31.12
CA GLN A 395 -38.11 5.18 30.25
C GLN A 395 -37.28 3.91 30.01
N ILE A 396 -37.09 3.10 31.05
CA ILE A 396 -36.36 1.83 30.97
C ILE A 396 -37.10 0.82 30.07
N HIS A 397 -38.43 0.85 29.99
CA HIS A 397 -39.19 0.03 29.04
C HIS A 397 -38.80 0.35 27.59
N THR A 398 -38.77 1.63 27.20
CA THR A 398 -38.29 2.05 25.87
C THR A 398 -36.88 1.55 25.59
N LEU A 399 -35.98 1.60 26.58
CA LEU A 399 -34.61 1.11 26.43
C LEU A 399 -34.53 -0.42 26.29
N ARG A 400 -35.42 -1.17 26.96
CA ARG A 400 -35.46 -2.64 26.94
C ARG A 400 -35.99 -3.18 25.61
N THR A 401 -36.89 -2.47 24.94
CA THR A 401 -37.53 -2.89 23.68
C THR A 401 -36.88 -2.29 22.44
N ASP A 402 -35.81 -1.50 22.58
CA ASP A 402 -35.07 -0.91 21.46
C ASP A 402 -34.04 -1.87 20.86
N ASP A 403 -34.32 -2.36 19.64
CA ASP A 403 -33.44 -3.26 18.87
C ASP A 403 -32.06 -2.65 18.52
N ALA A 404 -31.93 -1.32 18.58
CA ALA A 404 -30.66 -0.62 18.34
C ALA A 404 -29.73 -0.62 19.57
N VAL A 405 -30.26 -0.91 20.77
CA VAL A 405 -29.51 -0.86 22.03
C VAL A 405 -29.17 -2.28 22.52
N SER A 406 -27.97 -2.46 23.06
CA SER A 406 -27.60 -3.68 23.79
C SER A 406 -27.45 -3.38 25.29
N LEU A 407 -28.11 -4.21 26.10
CA LEU A 407 -28.09 -4.13 27.57
C LEU A 407 -27.33 -5.31 28.21
N ARG A 408 -26.46 -5.97 27.43
CA ARG A 408 -25.80 -7.22 27.81
C ARG A 408 -25.13 -7.18 29.19
N ARG A 409 -24.42 -6.10 29.54
CA ARG A 409 -23.72 -5.96 30.83
C ARG A 409 -24.70 -5.72 31.96
N VAL A 410 -25.75 -4.94 31.72
CA VAL A 410 -26.82 -4.70 32.71
C VAL A 410 -27.54 -6.02 33.01
N LEU A 411 -27.99 -6.72 31.97
CA LEU A 411 -28.69 -8.00 32.07
C LEU A 411 -27.84 -9.07 32.79
N ALA A 412 -26.55 -9.16 32.47
CA ALA A 412 -25.64 -10.06 33.16
C ALA A 412 -25.55 -9.78 34.67
N LYS A 413 -25.48 -8.50 35.05
CA LYS A 413 -25.46 -8.11 36.47
C LYS A 413 -26.81 -8.35 37.15
N LEU A 414 -27.91 -8.05 36.48
CA LEU A 414 -29.26 -8.31 36.98
C LEU A 414 -29.42 -9.79 37.35
N ARG A 415 -29.08 -10.69 36.42
CA ARG A 415 -29.18 -12.12 36.67
C ARG A 415 -28.36 -12.59 37.87
N VAL A 416 -27.14 -12.07 38.05
CA VAL A 416 -26.21 -12.55 39.08
C VAL A 416 -26.52 -11.96 40.45
N TYR A 417 -26.78 -10.66 40.53
CA TYR A 417 -26.88 -9.93 41.80
C TYR A 417 -28.32 -9.65 42.24
N TRP A 418 -29.29 -9.67 41.31
CA TRP A 418 -30.70 -9.41 41.59
C TRP A 418 -31.64 -10.45 40.92
N PRO A 419 -31.36 -11.77 41.03
CA PRO A 419 -32.14 -12.81 40.34
C PRO A 419 -33.63 -12.77 40.70
N ASP A 420 -33.96 -12.62 41.98
CA ASP A 420 -35.33 -12.73 42.48
C ASP A 420 -36.13 -11.41 42.46
N SER A 421 -35.49 -10.28 42.11
CA SER A 421 -36.11 -8.95 42.11
C SER A 421 -36.08 -8.30 40.73
N LEU A 422 -35.07 -7.48 40.43
CA LEU A 422 -34.98 -6.74 39.18
C LEU A 422 -34.89 -7.65 37.95
N ALA A 423 -34.14 -8.77 38.02
CA ALA A 423 -34.05 -9.72 36.91
C ALA A 423 -35.40 -10.39 36.62
N ARG A 424 -36.13 -10.80 37.67
CA ARG A 424 -37.49 -11.34 37.54
C ARG A 424 -38.45 -10.32 36.93
N HIS A 425 -38.49 -9.09 37.46
CA HIS A 425 -39.31 -7.99 36.92
C HIS A 425 -39.02 -7.74 35.43
N TRP A 426 -37.74 -7.72 35.05
CA TRP A 426 -37.33 -7.54 33.65
C TRP A 426 -37.69 -8.74 32.78
N THR A 427 -37.58 -9.95 33.29
CA THR A 427 -37.97 -11.18 32.57
C THR A 427 -39.47 -11.19 32.30
N GLU A 428 -40.29 -10.85 33.30
CA GLU A 428 -41.75 -10.74 33.17
C GLU A 428 -42.13 -9.65 32.15
N ALA A 429 -41.47 -8.48 32.21
CA ALA A 429 -41.68 -7.41 31.22
C ALA A 429 -41.31 -7.86 29.79
N TYR A 430 -40.18 -8.55 29.61
CA TYR A 430 -39.80 -9.08 28.29
C TYR A 430 -40.79 -10.13 27.77
N MET A 431 -41.29 -11.01 28.63
CA MET A 431 -42.31 -11.99 28.23
C MET A 431 -43.62 -11.33 27.80
N GLN A 432 -44.03 -10.24 28.48
CA GLN A 432 -45.21 -9.46 28.10
C GLN A 432 -45.02 -8.79 26.74
N SER A 433 -43.85 -8.18 26.51
CA SER A 433 -43.53 -7.48 25.25
C SER A 433 -43.28 -8.41 24.07
N LEU A 434 -43.11 -9.72 24.26
CA LEU A 434 -42.89 -10.67 23.15
C LEU A 434 -44.05 -10.72 22.15
N ASN A 435 -45.25 -10.28 22.56
CA ASN A 435 -46.43 -10.21 21.69
C ASN A 435 -46.57 -8.85 20.96
N GLU A 436 -45.64 -7.91 21.17
CA GLU A 436 -45.64 -6.61 20.48
C GLU A 436 -45.17 -6.76 19.01
N LEU A 437 -45.50 -5.79 18.15
CA LEU A 437 -45.16 -5.84 16.72
C LEU A 437 -43.65 -5.63 16.43
N THR A 438 -42.91 -5.03 17.37
CA THR A 438 -41.51 -4.58 17.19
C THR A 438 -40.66 -4.85 18.44
N GLY A 439 -39.32 -4.72 18.35
CA GLY A 439 -38.41 -4.89 19.50
C GLY A 439 -37.98 -6.33 19.80
N HIS A 440 -38.35 -7.27 18.92
CA HIS A 440 -38.12 -8.71 19.12
C HIS A 440 -36.63 -9.08 19.27
N LYS A 441 -35.68 -8.32 18.70
CA LYS A 441 -34.25 -8.63 18.87
C LYS A 441 -33.81 -8.33 20.29
N ALA A 442 -34.14 -7.15 20.82
CA ALA A 442 -33.81 -6.75 22.18
C ALA A 442 -34.51 -7.64 23.22
N ILE A 443 -35.78 -7.98 22.96
CA ILE A 443 -36.59 -8.85 23.84
C ILE A 443 -35.99 -10.26 23.91
N VAL A 444 -35.73 -10.91 22.77
CA VAL A 444 -35.16 -12.26 22.74
C VAL A 444 -33.76 -12.29 23.35
N GLU A 445 -32.92 -11.29 23.07
CA GLU A 445 -31.60 -11.15 23.70
C GLU A 445 -31.72 -11.03 25.23
N GLY A 446 -32.66 -10.21 25.70
CA GLY A 446 -32.99 -10.03 27.12
C GLY A 446 -33.40 -11.33 27.79
N LEU A 447 -34.37 -12.05 27.20
CA LEU A 447 -34.85 -13.33 27.70
C LEU A 447 -33.73 -14.37 27.75
N PHE A 448 -32.92 -14.51 26.70
CA PHE A 448 -31.84 -15.51 26.68
C PHE A 448 -30.72 -15.20 27.67
N MET A 449 -30.51 -13.93 28.01
CA MET A 449 -29.56 -13.53 29.05
C MET A 449 -30.08 -13.79 30.47
N LEU A 450 -31.40 -13.72 30.71
CA LEU A 450 -31.99 -13.79 32.05
C LEU A 450 -32.56 -15.19 32.39
N LEU A 451 -33.11 -15.91 31.42
CA LEU A 451 -33.70 -17.24 31.61
C LEU A 451 -32.64 -18.33 31.86
N SER A 452 -33.07 -19.43 32.47
CA SER A 452 -32.24 -20.65 32.60
C SER A 452 -32.09 -21.36 31.26
N GLN A 453 -31.09 -22.25 31.14
CA GLN A 453 -30.84 -23.01 29.91
C GLN A 453 -32.06 -23.83 29.47
N SER A 454 -32.76 -24.49 30.41
CA SER A 454 -33.97 -25.26 30.10
C SER A 454 -35.09 -24.37 29.58
N GLN A 455 -35.32 -23.22 30.21
CA GLN A 455 -36.34 -22.26 29.79
C GLN A 455 -36.04 -21.67 28.40
N VAL A 456 -34.77 -21.42 28.07
CA VAL A 456 -34.37 -20.99 26.72
C VAL A 456 -34.64 -22.09 25.70
N ILE A 457 -34.34 -23.35 26.02
CA ILE A 457 -34.59 -24.49 25.14
C ILE A 457 -36.09 -24.67 24.90
N ASP A 458 -36.92 -24.57 25.94
CA ASP A 458 -38.37 -24.68 25.84
C ASP A 458 -38.96 -23.54 25.00
N LEU A 459 -38.49 -22.31 25.20
CA LEU A 459 -38.90 -21.16 24.39
C LEU A 459 -38.48 -21.33 22.93
N ALA A 460 -37.25 -21.76 22.66
CA ALA A 460 -36.80 -22.04 21.30
C ALA A 460 -37.65 -23.13 20.65
N ARG A 461 -37.85 -24.26 21.33
CA ARG A 461 -38.65 -25.39 20.83
C ARG A 461 -40.08 -24.99 20.48
N LYS A 462 -40.72 -24.13 21.26
CA LYS A 462 -42.07 -23.60 21.00
C LYS A 462 -42.18 -22.91 19.63
N TYR A 463 -41.10 -22.30 19.15
CA TYR A 463 -41.06 -21.54 17.89
C TYR A 463 -40.23 -22.24 16.80
N VAL A 464 -39.93 -23.54 16.92
CA VAL A 464 -39.35 -24.31 15.80
C VAL A 464 -40.45 -24.60 14.78
N ASN A 465 -40.15 -24.46 13.49
CA ASN A 465 -41.11 -24.65 12.41
C ASN A 465 -40.95 -26.05 11.78
N ASP A 466 -42.08 -26.72 11.51
CA ASP A 466 -42.09 -27.99 10.77
C ASP A 466 -41.89 -27.79 9.25
N ASN A 467 -42.22 -26.59 8.73
CA ASN A 467 -42.09 -26.22 7.32
C ASN A 467 -40.90 -25.28 7.08
N PHE A 468 -39.79 -25.79 6.54
CA PHE A 468 -38.54 -25.03 6.36
C PHE A 468 -38.52 -24.01 5.18
N LYS A 469 -39.68 -23.74 4.55
CA LYS A 469 -39.87 -22.70 3.53
C LYS A 469 -40.61 -21.50 4.14
N ILE A 470 -40.12 -20.28 3.95
CA ILE A 470 -40.79 -19.06 4.43
C ILE A 470 -41.82 -18.65 3.39
N ASN A 471 -43.11 -18.82 3.71
CA ASN A 471 -44.18 -18.29 2.86
C ASN A 471 -44.61 -16.92 3.40
N CYS A 472 -44.06 -15.85 2.83
CA CYS A 472 -44.32 -14.47 3.25
C CYS A 472 -45.81 -14.07 3.19
N ASN A 473 -46.63 -14.77 2.40
CA ASN A 473 -48.06 -14.47 2.25
C ASN A 473 -48.98 -15.20 3.24
N LEU A 474 -48.45 -16.18 4.01
CA LEU A 474 -49.23 -17.03 4.92
C LEU A 474 -48.69 -17.09 6.36
N THR A 475 -47.50 -16.53 6.61
CA THR A 475 -46.86 -16.58 7.95
C THR A 475 -47.20 -15.31 8.74
N ASP A 476 -47.66 -15.44 9.98
CA ASP A 476 -47.79 -14.30 10.91
C ASP A 476 -46.44 -13.56 11.02
N GLN A 477 -46.44 -12.27 10.68
CA GLN A 477 -45.22 -11.44 10.66
C GLN A 477 -44.56 -11.36 12.04
N THR A 478 -45.35 -11.39 13.11
CA THR A 478 -44.87 -11.39 14.51
C THR A 478 -44.14 -12.69 14.80
N GLU A 479 -44.78 -13.83 14.49
CA GLU A 479 -44.21 -15.15 14.70
C GLU A 479 -42.92 -15.35 13.89
N PHE A 480 -42.89 -14.92 12.63
CA PHE A 480 -41.68 -14.94 11.81
C PHE A 480 -40.55 -14.12 12.44
N SER A 481 -40.85 -12.92 12.95
CA SER A 481 -39.86 -12.04 13.59
C SER A 481 -39.27 -12.67 14.85
N ILE A 482 -40.11 -13.30 15.69
CA ILE A 482 -39.67 -14.05 16.87
C ILE A 482 -38.73 -15.19 16.46
N ARG A 483 -39.17 -16.05 15.52
CA ARG A 483 -38.39 -17.19 15.02
C ARG A 483 -37.02 -16.78 14.48
N LYS A 484 -36.99 -15.71 13.68
CA LYS A 484 -35.77 -15.12 13.12
C LYS A 484 -34.82 -14.67 14.22
N ASN A 485 -35.31 -13.96 15.23
CA ASN A 485 -34.46 -13.43 16.30
C ASN A 485 -34.00 -14.52 17.27
N ILE A 486 -34.82 -15.55 17.54
CA ILE A 486 -34.39 -16.75 18.26
C ILE A 486 -33.21 -17.41 17.54
N ALA A 487 -33.35 -17.73 16.24
CA ALA A 487 -32.28 -18.36 15.46
C ALA A 487 -30.96 -17.56 15.53
N LYS A 488 -31.05 -16.23 15.44
CA LYS A 488 -29.89 -15.33 15.52
C LYS A 488 -29.23 -15.27 16.89
N GLN A 489 -29.99 -15.38 17.97
CA GLN A 489 -29.54 -15.01 19.32
C GLN A 489 -29.30 -16.20 20.26
N LEU A 490 -29.54 -17.45 19.87
CA LEU A 490 -29.31 -18.64 20.73
C LEU A 490 -27.92 -18.68 21.40
N HIS A 491 -26.88 -18.19 20.72
CA HIS A 491 -25.52 -18.10 21.28
C HIS A 491 -25.35 -17.09 22.43
N VAL A 492 -26.31 -16.19 22.64
CA VAL A 492 -26.33 -15.24 23.75
C VAL A 492 -26.73 -15.92 25.05
N ALA A 493 -27.46 -17.04 24.98
CA ALA A 493 -27.91 -17.79 26.15
C ALA A 493 -26.77 -18.12 27.11
N ARG A 494 -27.03 -18.00 28.41
CA ARG A 494 -26.03 -18.30 29.44
C ARG A 494 -26.71 -19.03 30.61
N PRO A 495 -26.45 -20.33 30.85
CA PRO A 495 -25.50 -21.21 30.12
C PRO A 495 -25.82 -21.36 28.62
N LEU A 496 -24.78 -21.63 27.81
CA LEU A 496 -24.93 -21.82 26.35
C LEU A 496 -25.85 -23.00 26.07
N VAL A 497 -26.72 -22.89 25.05
CA VAL A 497 -27.55 -24.03 24.61
C VAL A 497 -26.70 -25.08 23.87
N PRO A 498 -27.12 -26.37 23.87
CA PRO A 498 -26.50 -27.39 23.03
C PRO A 498 -26.56 -27.03 21.54
N LEU A 499 -25.58 -27.48 20.75
CA LEU A 499 -25.54 -27.20 19.31
C LEU A 499 -26.77 -27.77 18.58
N ASP A 500 -27.33 -28.87 19.08
CA ASP A 500 -28.58 -29.47 18.57
C ASP A 500 -29.77 -28.49 18.59
N THR A 501 -29.83 -27.58 19.56
CA THR A 501 -30.85 -26.53 19.62
C THR A 501 -30.70 -25.54 18.47
N VAL A 502 -29.46 -25.26 18.04
CA VAL A 502 -29.22 -24.40 16.86
C VAL A 502 -29.57 -25.14 15.57
N TYR A 503 -29.30 -26.45 15.49
CA TYR A 503 -29.61 -27.25 14.30
C TYR A 503 -31.09 -27.30 13.94
N TRP A 504 -31.99 -27.05 14.90
CA TRP A 504 -33.42 -26.85 14.61
C TRP A 504 -33.66 -25.71 13.60
N TYR A 505 -32.77 -24.71 13.57
CA TYR A 505 -32.87 -23.52 12.72
C TYR A 505 -31.91 -23.50 11.52
N THR A 506 -31.07 -24.53 11.33
CA THR A 506 -30.10 -24.59 10.22
C THR A 506 -30.66 -25.26 8.95
N LYS A 507 -31.95 -25.60 8.93
CA LYS A 507 -32.63 -26.23 7.77
C LYS A 507 -33.43 -25.19 6.98
N GLY A 508 -33.41 -25.34 5.64
CA GLY A 508 -34.13 -24.48 4.70
C GLY A 508 -33.76 -23.00 4.81
N GLU A 509 -34.73 -22.11 4.65
CA GLU A 509 -34.49 -20.67 4.49
C GLU A 509 -34.15 -19.93 5.81
N TYR A 510 -34.33 -20.59 6.96
CA TYR A 510 -33.94 -20.06 8.27
C TYR A 510 -32.43 -20.19 8.55
N ALA A 511 -31.72 -21.04 7.79
CA ALA A 511 -30.30 -21.30 7.98
C ALA A 511 -29.43 -20.04 7.97
N LYS A 512 -29.78 -19.07 7.11
CA LYS A 512 -29.08 -17.77 7.02
C LYS A 512 -29.14 -16.94 8.31
N TYR A 513 -30.15 -17.17 9.15
CA TYR A 513 -30.31 -16.48 10.44
C TYR A 513 -29.59 -17.21 11.57
N ALA A 514 -29.43 -18.53 11.48
CA ALA A 514 -28.75 -19.34 12.49
C ALA A 514 -27.21 -19.28 12.40
N VAL A 515 -26.64 -18.67 11.35
CA VAL A 515 -25.17 -18.63 11.10
C VAL A 515 -24.37 -18.15 12.28
N GLN A 516 -24.76 -17.00 12.86
CA GLN A 516 -24.07 -16.41 14.00
C GLN A 516 -24.12 -17.34 15.22
N SER A 517 -25.30 -17.88 15.52
CA SER A 517 -25.47 -18.79 16.65
C SER A 517 -24.66 -20.07 16.47
N HIS A 518 -24.72 -20.66 15.28
CA HIS A 518 -23.99 -21.88 14.95
C HIS A 518 -22.49 -21.68 15.08
N SER A 519 -21.95 -20.61 14.47
CA SER A 519 -20.52 -20.31 14.54
C SER A 519 -20.04 -20.06 15.97
N ALA A 520 -20.80 -19.26 16.74
CA ALA A 520 -20.42 -18.92 18.11
C ALA A 520 -20.46 -20.13 19.05
N ILE A 521 -21.47 -21.00 18.94
CA ILE A 521 -21.56 -22.20 19.79
C ILE A 521 -20.51 -23.22 19.38
N LEU A 522 -20.39 -23.55 18.08
CA LEU A 522 -19.41 -24.51 17.57
C LEU A 522 -17.96 -24.13 17.95
N SER A 523 -17.61 -22.85 17.90
CA SER A 523 -16.26 -22.38 18.27
C SER A 523 -15.92 -22.62 19.75
N ASN A 524 -16.94 -22.60 20.62
CA ASN A 524 -16.82 -22.80 22.07
C ASN A 524 -16.89 -24.28 22.49
N LEU A 525 -17.19 -25.20 21.57
CA LEU A 525 -17.14 -26.63 21.86
C LEU A 525 -15.69 -27.11 22.08
N GLY A 526 -15.53 -28.10 22.95
CA GLY A 526 -14.28 -28.83 23.15
C GLY A 526 -13.90 -29.64 21.91
N GLU A 527 -12.64 -30.09 21.80
CA GLU A 527 -12.17 -30.84 20.62
C GLU A 527 -12.95 -32.13 20.39
N VAL A 528 -13.33 -32.83 21.47
CA VAL A 528 -14.08 -34.09 21.42
C VAL A 528 -15.46 -33.89 20.78
N ASP A 529 -16.24 -32.96 21.32
CA ASP A 529 -17.57 -32.63 20.79
C ASP A 529 -17.46 -32.04 19.38
N SER A 530 -16.46 -31.18 19.13
CA SER A 530 -16.21 -30.60 17.81
C SER A 530 -15.97 -31.69 16.76
N ARG A 531 -15.19 -32.73 17.08
CA ARG A 531 -14.92 -33.85 16.17
C ARG A 531 -16.18 -34.61 15.83
N GLU A 532 -17.04 -34.89 16.82
CA GLU A 532 -18.31 -35.57 16.59
C GLU A 532 -19.22 -34.77 15.65
N TYR A 533 -19.37 -33.47 15.90
CA TYR A 533 -20.25 -32.63 15.10
C TYR A 533 -19.69 -32.34 13.71
N LEU A 534 -18.40 -32.00 13.57
CA LEU A 534 -17.80 -31.67 12.27
C LEU A 534 -17.80 -32.87 11.30
N LEU A 535 -17.66 -34.10 11.79
CA LEU A 535 -17.72 -35.31 10.96
C LEU A 535 -19.14 -35.62 10.45
N LYS A 536 -20.19 -35.11 11.10
CA LYS A 536 -21.60 -35.31 10.72
C LYS A 536 -22.08 -34.30 9.65
N LEU A 537 -21.29 -33.29 9.32
CA LEU A 537 -21.66 -32.18 8.43
C LEU A 537 -21.51 -32.53 6.94
N ARG A 538 -22.38 -33.42 6.44
CA ARG A 538 -22.40 -33.83 5.01
C ARG A 538 -23.16 -32.86 4.10
N ASN A 539 -24.20 -32.20 4.62
CA ASN A 539 -25.13 -31.36 3.86
C ASN A 539 -25.31 -30.00 4.54
N VAL A 540 -24.20 -29.28 4.69
CA VAL A 540 -24.23 -27.93 5.27
C VAL A 540 -24.69 -26.95 4.20
N PRO A 541 -25.67 -26.08 4.49
CA PRO A 541 -26.02 -24.99 3.58
C PRO A 541 -24.77 -24.17 3.20
N VAL A 542 -24.67 -23.74 1.93
CA VAL A 542 -23.53 -22.95 1.40
C VAL A 542 -23.12 -21.82 2.35
N VAL A 543 -24.08 -21.14 2.96
CA VAL A 543 -23.89 -20.01 3.89
C VAL A 543 -23.08 -20.40 5.15
N LEU A 544 -23.19 -21.65 5.59
CA LEU A 544 -22.48 -22.19 6.75
C LEU A 544 -21.17 -22.88 6.36
N LEU A 545 -20.99 -23.22 5.08
CA LEU A 545 -19.87 -24.02 4.57
C LEU A 545 -18.52 -23.39 4.90
N LYS A 546 -18.31 -22.10 4.60
CA LYS A 546 -17.07 -21.39 4.91
C LYS A 546 -16.69 -21.44 6.40
N PHE A 547 -17.66 -21.39 7.29
CA PHE A 547 -17.41 -21.45 8.74
C PHE A 547 -17.05 -22.87 9.18
N VAL A 548 -17.74 -23.86 8.65
CA VAL A 548 -17.45 -25.28 8.93
C VAL A 548 -16.06 -25.65 8.44
N LEU A 549 -15.67 -25.22 7.23
CA LEU A 549 -14.32 -25.43 6.70
C LEU A 549 -13.24 -24.78 7.59
N ASN A 550 -13.48 -23.57 8.10
CA ASN A 550 -12.59 -22.91 9.06
C ASN A 550 -12.46 -23.69 10.39
N GLN A 551 -13.58 -24.13 10.96
CA GLN A 551 -13.56 -24.86 12.23
C GLN A 551 -12.94 -26.25 12.10
N ALA A 552 -13.13 -26.93 10.96
CA ALA A 552 -12.47 -28.18 10.66
C ALA A 552 -10.95 -28.05 10.75
N PHE A 553 -10.36 -27.02 10.13
CA PHE A 553 -8.92 -26.76 10.25
C PHE A 553 -8.48 -26.36 11.66
N ALA A 554 -9.30 -25.60 12.39
CA ALA A 554 -8.94 -25.10 13.71
C ALA A 554 -9.01 -26.16 14.81
N LYS A 555 -9.87 -27.18 14.67
CA LYS A 555 -10.23 -28.11 15.75
C LYS A 555 -9.88 -29.57 15.44
N LEU A 556 -9.58 -29.93 14.19
CA LEU A 556 -9.28 -31.30 13.79
C LEU A 556 -7.80 -31.47 13.46
N LYS A 557 -7.31 -32.71 13.55
CA LYS A 557 -5.98 -33.05 13.03
C LYS A 557 -6.00 -33.02 11.51
N ILE A 558 -4.87 -32.68 10.87
CA ILE A 558 -4.74 -32.59 9.40
C ILE A 558 -5.22 -33.85 8.66
N SER A 559 -4.95 -35.05 9.20
CA SER A 559 -5.45 -36.31 8.64
C SER A 559 -6.99 -36.43 8.67
N GLU A 560 -7.63 -35.84 9.68
CA GLU A 560 -9.09 -35.79 9.82
C GLU A 560 -9.69 -34.72 8.91
N VAL A 561 -8.99 -33.59 8.74
CA VAL A 561 -9.38 -32.51 7.81
C VAL A 561 -9.51 -33.04 6.39
N LYS A 562 -8.55 -33.84 5.91
CA LYS A 562 -8.63 -34.46 4.58
C LYS A 562 -9.95 -35.23 4.38
N ASN A 563 -10.30 -36.08 5.33
CA ASN A 563 -11.54 -36.87 5.26
C ASN A 563 -12.79 -35.98 5.26
N VAL A 564 -12.83 -34.94 6.11
CA VAL A 564 -13.95 -34.00 6.15
C VAL A 564 -14.10 -33.26 4.83
N PHE A 565 -13.01 -32.70 4.29
CA PHE A 565 -13.02 -31.94 3.05
C PHE A 565 -13.38 -32.80 1.84
N SER A 566 -12.81 -34.01 1.73
CA SER A 566 -13.17 -34.94 0.66
C SER A 566 -14.64 -35.36 0.72
N ASN A 567 -15.20 -35.57 1.92
CA ASN A 567 -16.61 -35.92 2.08
C ASN A 567 -17.53 -34.76 1.70
N ILE A 568 -17.20 -33.54 2.12
CA ILE A 568 -17.94 -32.31 1.79
C ILE A 568 -17.88 -32.03 0.28
N TRP A 569 -16.70 -32.20 -0.33
CA TRP A 569 -16.52 -32.02 -1.78
C TRP A 569 -17.37 -33.00 -2.59
N LYS A 570 -17.34 -34.30 -2.22
CA LYS A 570 -18.11 -35.34 -2.90
C LYS A 570 -19.62 -35.22 -2.69
N SER A 571 -20.08 -34.60 -1.60
CA SER A 571 -21.51 -34.36 -1.36
C SER A 571 -22.02 -33.08 -2.02
N ALA A 572 -21.14 -32.11 -2.31
CA ALA A 572 -21.47 -30.87 -2.99
C ALA A 572 -21.77 -31.13 -4.48
N LYS A 573 -23.06 -31.11 -4.84
CA LYS A 573 -23.51 -31.27 -6.23
C LYS A 573 -23.64 -29.96 -6.99
N ASP A 574 -23.81 -28.84 -6.28
CA ASP A 574 -24.01 -27.54 -6.92
C ASP A 574 -22.67 -26.80 -7.15
N PRO A 575 -22.51 -26.07 -8.26
CA PRO A 575 -21.27 -25.34 -8.57
C PRO A 575 -20.89 -24.29 -7.52
N THR A 576 -21.85 -23.75 -6.76
CA THR A 576 -21.58 -22.69 -5.78
C THR A 576 -20.89 -23.26 -4.53
N SER A 577 -21.38 -24.37 -3.99
CA SER A 577 -20.74 -25.11 -2.89
C SER A 577 -19.32 -25.52 -3.28
N ARG A 578 -19.15 -26.10 -4.48
CA ARG A 578 -17.84 -26.52 -4.99
C ARG A 578 -16.89 -25.34 -5.13
N SER A 579 -17.36 -24.22 -5.68
CA SER A 579 -16.59 -22.96 -5.74
C SER A 579 -16.05 -22.52 -4.38
N VAL A 580 -16.91 -22.47 -3.36
CA VAL A 580 -16.54 -22.05 -2.00
C VAL A 580 -15.51 -23.01 -1.38
N ILE A 581 -15.66 -24.32 -1.59
CA ILE A 581 -14.71 -25.32 -1.08
C ILE A 581 -13.36 -25.16 -1.78
N TYR A 582 -13.36 -25.11 -3.12
CA TYR A 582 -12.15 -24.99 -3.93
C TYR A 582 -11.37 -23.72 -3.59
N GLU A 583 -12.05 -22.57 -3.58
CA GLU A 583 -11.46 -21.27 -3.25
C GLU A 583 -10.86 -21.29 -1.84
N TYR A 584 -11.56 -21.90 -0.87
CA TYR A 584 -11.06 -21.98 0.50
C TYR A 584 -9.77 -22.81 0.60
N ILE A 585 -9.72 -23.98 -0.06
CA ILE A 585 -8.53 -24.84 -0.09
C ILE A 585 -7.37 -24.12 -0.80
N PHE A 586 -7.64 -23.53 -1.97
CA PHE A 586 -6.66 -22.82 -2.78
C PHE A 586 -6.04 -21.65 -2.01
N ASN A 587 -6.86 -20.81 -1.38
CA ASN A 587 -6.38 -19.66 -0.62
C ASN A 587 -5.55 -20.10 0.60
N ARG A 588 -5.85 -21.26 1.20
CA ARG A 588 -5.03 -21.82 2.28
C ARG A 588 -3.65 -22.28 1.78
N ILE A 589 -3.59 -22.98 0.65
CA ILE A 589 -2.31 -23.36 0.03
C ILE A 589 -1.48 -22.12 -0.30
N SER A 590 -2.11 -21.09 -0.87
CA SER A 590 -1.44 -19.83 -1.20
C SER A 590 -0.93 -19.08 0.03
N TYR A 591 -1.67 -19.11 1.14
CA TYR A 591 -1.24 -18.51 2.41
C TYR A 591 -0.04 -19.25 3.02
N PHE A 592 -0.13 -20.57 3.15
CA PHE A 592 0.90 -21.38 3.79
C PHE A 592 2.17 -21.49 2.96
N PHE A 593 2.12 -21.37 1.64
CA PHE A 593 3.33 -21.33 0.80
C PHE A 593 4.32 -20.20 1.18
N ASN A 594 3.84 -19.11 1.78
CA ASN A 594 4.69 -18.01 2.25
C ASN A 594 5.35 -18.28 3.62
N GLU A 595 4.93 -19.31 4.36
CA GLU A 595 5.43 -19.68 5.68
C GLU A 595 5.94 -21.14 5.65
N LYS A 596 7.25 -21.39 5.85
CA LYS A 596 7.86 -22.74 5.76
C LYS A 596 7.23 -23.78 6.71
N PHE A 597 6.16 -24.44 6.30
CA PHE A 597 5.47 -25.48 7.07
C PHE A 597 5.52 -26.86 6.40
N GLN A 598 5.46 -27.93 7.20
CA GLN A 598 5.39 -29.33 6.75
C GLN A 598 4.00 -29.72 6.20
N ASP A 599 3.02 -28.80 6.21
CA ASP A 599 1.60 -29.07 5.93
C ASP A 599 1.22 -28.97 4.44
N ASP A 600 2.16 -28.60 3.57
CA ASP A 600 1.94 -28.36 2.13
C ASP A 600 1.46 -29.60 1.37
N GLU A 601 1.95 -30.79 1.72
CA GLU A 601 1.64 -32.03 0.98
C GLU A 601 0.18 -32.46 1.19
N TYR A 602 -0.34 -32.33 2.41
CA TYR A 602 -1.73 -32.70 2.72
C TYR A 602 -2.75 -31.77 2.07
N LEU A 603 -2.48 -30.47 2.07
CA LEU A 603 -3.33 -29.49 1.39
C LEU A 603 -3.30 -29.71 -0.13
N TRP A 604 -2.12 -30.00 -0.68
CA TRP A 604 -1.96 -30.38 -2.08
C TRP A 604 -2.78 -31.63 -2.42
N GLU A 605 -2.77 -32.67 -1.58
CA GLU A 605 -3.60 -33.86 -1.80
C GLU A 605 -5.11 -33.54 -1.85
N ILE A 606 -5.60 -32.65 -0.98
CA ILE A 606 -7.00 -32.23 -0.99
C ILE A 606 -7.32 -31.46 -2.27
N LEU A 607 -6.47 -30.48 -2.64
CA LEU A 607 -6.64 -29.73 -3.89
C LEU A 607 -6.59 -30.66 -5.10
N ASN A 608 -5.70 -31.65 -5.08
CA ASN A 608 -5.55 -32.62 -6.15
C ASN A 608 -6.80 -33.48 -6.32
N ILE A 609 -7.45 -33.90 -5.23
CA ILE A 609 -8.76 -34.57 -5.27
C ILE A 609 -9.80 -33.67 -5.93
N CYS A 610 -9.82 -32.37 -5.62
CA CYS A 610 -10.74 -31.44 -6.26
C CYS A 610 -10.47 -31.29 -7.76
N LEU A 611 -9.20 -31.18 -8.17
CA LEU A 611 -8.78 -31.08 -9.57
C LEU A 611 -9.17 -32.33 -10.38
N ASP A 612 -9.03 -33.51 -9.79
CA ASP A 612 -9.35 -34.80 -10.45
C ASP A 612 -10.86 -35.04 -10.58
N ASP A 613 -11.69 -34.31 -9.82
CA ASP A 613 -13.14 -34.45 -9.77
C ASP A 613 -13.88 -33.23 -10.36
N LEU A 614 -13.20 -32.31 -11.06
CA LEU A 614 -13.85 -31.15 -11.69
C LEU A 614 -14.89 -31.59 -12.74
N SER A 615 -16.04 -30.90 -12.75
CA SER A 615 -17.17 -31.25 -13.63
C SER A 615 -16.87 -30.92 -15.10
N VAL A 616 -17.17 -31.87 -15.99
CA VAL A 616 -17.13 -31.70 -17.45
C VAL A 616 -18.31 -30.85 -17.95
N GLU A 617 -19.40 -30.81 -17.19
CA GLU A 617 -20.58 -29.96 -17.49
C GLU A 617 -20.35 -28.48 -17.16
N GLY A 618 -19.17 -28.13 -16.62
CA GLY A 618 -18.79 -26.79 -16.22
C GLY A 618 -18.80 -26.58 -14.70
N GLU A 619 -18.01 -25.60 -14.27
CA GLU A 619 -17.83 -25.19 -12.87
C GLU A 619 -18.10 -23.67 -12.77
N SER A 620 -18.09 -23.12 -11.56
CA SER A 620 -18.21 -21.67 -11.39
C SER A 620 -17.03 -20.92 -12.04
N THR A 621 -17.25 -19.71 -12.55
CA THR A 621 -16.19 -18.83 -13.09
C THR A 621 -15.04 -18.59 -12.10
N ASN A 622 -15.34 -18.53 -10.79
CA ASN A 622 -14.33 -18.42 -9.74
C ASN A 622 -13.31 -19.56 -9.77
N ILE A 623 -13.72 -20.79 -10.09
CA ILE A 623 -12.78 -21.92 -10.19
C ILE A 623 -11.85 -21.70 -11.38
N TYR A 624 -12.39 -21.28 -12.53
CA TYR A 624 -11.58 -21.00 -13.73
C TYR A 624 -10.53 -19.92 -13.47
N GLU A 625 -10.89 -18.83 -12.81
CA GLU A 625 -9.94 -17.78 -12.42
C GLU A 625 -8.84 -18.31 -11.48
N LYS A 626 -9.15 -19.22 -10.56
CA LYS A 626 -8.15 -19.81 -9.66
C LYS A 626 -7.21 -20.79 -10.36
N LEU A 627 -7.69 -21.53 -11.37
CA LEU A 627 -6.86 -22.38 -12.22
C LEU A 627 -5.76 -21.59 -12.95
N MET A 628 -5.93 -20.28 -13.13
CA MET A 628 -4.94 -19.37 -13.72
C MET A 628 -3.83 -18.93 -12.76
N ASP A 629 -4.07 -19.01 -11.45
CA ASP A 629 -3.21 -18.46 -10.40
C ASP A 629 -2.01 -19.39 -10.10
N ILE A 630 -1.27 -19.82 -11.13
CA ILE A 630 -0.17 -20.79 -11.03
C ILE A 630 0.91 -20.33 -10.03
N ASP A 631 1.24 -19.04 -10.04
CA ASP A 631 2.28 -18.44 -9.19
C ASP A 631 1.92 -18.48 -7.69
N LYS A 632 0.66 -18.77 -7.33
CA LYS A 632 0.18 -18.86 -5.94
C LYS A 632 0.26 -20.28 -5.37
N VAL A 633 0.72 -21.25 -6.16
CA VAL A 633 0.93 -22.65 -5.76
C VAL A 633 2.42 -22.89 -5.50
N PRO A 634 2.80 -23.79 -4.55
CA PRO A 634 4.20 -24.10 -4.30
C PRO A 634 4.98 -24.51 -5.55
N TYR A 635 6.20 -23.97 -5.71
CA TYR A 635 7.04 -24.16 -6.91
C TYR A 635 7.14 -25.63 -7.35
N SER A 636 7.33 -26.56 -6.40
CA SER A 636 7.44 -28.00 -6.67
C SER A 636 6.16 -28.65 -7.23
N LYS A 637 5.00 -27.98 -7.11
CA LYS A 637 3.70 -28.46 -7.58
C LYS A 637 3.15 -27.62 -8.74
N GLN A 638 3.78 -26.50 -9.10
CA GLN A 638 3.30 -25.59 -10.16
C GLN A 638 3.14 -26.30 -11.51
N ALA A 639 4.11 -27.13 -11.90
CA ALA A 639 4.04 -27.88 -13.16
C ALA A 639 2.84 -28.83 -13.21
N LEU A 640 2.61 -29.58 -12.13
CA LEU A 640 1.49 -30.51 -12.04
C LEU A 640 0.14 -29.77 -12.00
N TYR A 641 0.07 -28.67 -11.25
CA TYR A 641 -1.11 -27.81 -11.19
C TYR A 641 -1.44 -27.22 -12.56
N TYR A 642 -0.43 -26.70 -13.26
CA TYR A 642 -0.55 -26.17 -14.62
C TYR A 642 -1.09 -27.22 -15.58
N MET A 643 -0.48 -28.41 -15.62
CA MET A 643 -0.86 -29.48 -16.53
C MET A 643 -2.31 -29.92 -16.32
N LYS A 644 -2.76 -30.07 -15.06
CA LYS A 644 -4.15 -30.42 -14.75
C LYS A 644 -5.12 -29.31 -15.12
N SER A 645 -4.79 -28.07 -14.76
CA SER A 645 -5.60 -26.89 -15.07
C SER A 645 -5.80 -26.71 -16.57
N TYR A 646 -4.72 -26.83 -17.34
CA TYR A 646 -4.76 -26.73 -18.80
C TYR A 646 -5.57 -27.88 -19.42
N ARG A 647 -5.32 -29.14 -19.04
CA ARG A 647 -6.06 -30.29 -19.58
C ARG A 647 -7.56 -30.16 -19.33
N TYR A 648 -7.94 -29.72 -18.13
CA TYR A 648 -9.34 -29.50 -17.79
C TYR A 648 -9.94 -28.37 -18.65
N LEU A 649 -9.36 -27.17 -18.63
CA LEU A 649 -9.89 -26.02 -19.37
C LEU A 649 -9.94 -26.24 -20.88
N ALA A 650 -8.95 -26.94 -21.44
CA ALA A 650 -8.90 -27.30 -22.86
C ALA A 650 -9.88 -28.43 -23.24
N SER A 651 -10.41 -29.17 -22.27
CA SER A 651 -11.41 -30.23 -22.50
C SER A 651 -12.85 -29.73 -22.44
N LEU A 652 -13.07 -28.48 -22.00
CA LEU A 652 -14.41 -27.91 -21.85
C LEU A 652 -15.02 -27.48 -23.21
N PRO A 653 -16.35 -27.53 -23.35
CA PRO A 653 -17.04 -27.04 -24.55
C PRO A 653 -16.83 -25.53 -24.81
N ASP A 654 -16.75 -25.13 -26.08
CA ASP A 654 -16.53 -23.74 -26.50
C ASP A 654 -17.62 -22.78 -26.00
N GLU A 655 -18.86 -23.28 -25.80
CA GLU A 655 -20.00 -22.51 -25.30
C GLU A 655 -19.78 -21.95 -23.89
N LEU A 656 -18.86 -22.52 -23.10
CA LEU A 656 -18.48 -22.02 -21.77
C LEU A 656 -17.49 -20.85 -21.82
N GLY A 657 -17.02 -20.44 -23.00
CA GLY A 657 -16.15 -19.26 -23.18
C GLY A 657 -14.78 -19.39 -22.53
N CYS A 658 -14.26 -20.61 -22.36
CA CYS A 658 -13.02 -20.88 -21.63
C CYS A 658 -11.73 -20.62 -22.41
N ALA A 659 -11.82 -20.32 -23.72
CA ALA A 659 -10.67 -20.09 -24.59
C ALA A 659 -9.73 -18.97 -24.08
N LYS A 660 -10.29 -17.92 -23.45
CA LYS A 660 -9.48 -16.84 -22.86
C LYS A 660 -8.55 -17.34 -21.74
N TYR A 661 -9.04 -18.26 -20.90
CA TYR A 661 -8.27 -18.84 -19.78
C TYR A 661 -7.18 -19.78 -20.31
N VAL A 662 -7.47 -20.56 -21.35
CA VAL A 662 -6.46 -21.41 -22.00
C VAL A 662 -5.32 -20.57 -22.59
N ASN A 663 -5.65 -19.46 -23.27
CA ASN A 663 -4.66 -18.54 -23.85
C ASN A 663 -3.81 -17.83 -22.78
N GLU A 664 -4.42 -17.42 -21.68
CA GLU A 664 -3.68 -16.82 -20.57
C GLU A 664 -2.74 -17.84 -19.90
N LEU A 665 -3.16 -19.10 -19.73
CA LEU A 665 -2.31 -20.15 -19.16
C LEU A 665 -1.12 -20.39 -20.06
N PHE A 666 -1.34 -20.42 -21.37
CA PHE A 666 -0.28 -20.59 -22.34
C PHE A 666 0.87 -19.57 -22.13
N ASN A 667 0.55 -18.31 -21.83
CA ASN A 667 1.55 -17.28 -21.55
C ASN A 667 2.33 -17.51 -20.23
N CYS A 668 1.71 -18.19 -19.26
CA CYS A 668 2.34 -18.55 -17.98
C CYS A 668 3.32 -19.72 -18.10
N ALA A 669 3.22 -20.55 -19.15
CA ALA A 669 4.06 -21.74 -19.34
C ALA A 669 5.57 -21.41 -19.31
N ASN A 670 5.96 -20.24 -19.83
CA ASN A 670 7.35 -19.78 -19.91
C ASN A 670 8.10 -19.82 -18.57
N LYS A 671 7.40 -19.53 -17.46
CA LYS A 671 8.01 -19.50 -16.12
C LYS A 671 8.37 -20.89 -15.57
N ILE A 672 7.68 -21.93 -16.05
CA ILE A 672 7.74 -23.29 -15.51
C ILE A 672 8.10 -24.34 -16.57
N ILE A 673 8.44 -23.92 -17.79
CA ILE A 673 8.61 -24.78 -18.97
C ILE A 673 9.66 -25.88 -18.78
N GLY A 674 10.66 -25.66 -17.93
CA GLY A 674 11.67 -26.69 -17.60
C GLY A 674 11.11 -27.88 -16.81
N GLU A 675 10.06 -27.66 -16.01
CA GLU A 675 9.47 -28.63 -15.08
C GLU A 675 8.26 -29.36 -15.68
N LEU A 676 7.77 -28.91 -16.84
CA LEU A 676 6.62 -29.52 -17.52
C LEU A 676 7.01 -30.81 -18.24
N ASP A 677 6.04 -31.70 -18.40
CA ASP A 677 6.20 -32.91 -19.20
C ASP A 677 6.50 -32.57 -20.67
N ASN A 678 7.51 -33.25 -21.23
CA ASN A 678 8.00 -32.95 -22.57
C ASN A 678 6.93 -33.20 -23.64
N ASP A 679 6.16 -34.30 -23.53
CA ASP A 679 5.14 -34.65 -24.51
C ASP A 679 3.92 -33.71 -24.40
N PHE A 680 3.62 -33.25 -23.19
CA PHE A 680 2.63 -32.20 -22.97
C PHE A 680 3.02 -30.88 -23.64
N ILE A 681 4.26 -30.38 -23.47
CA ILE A 681 4.74 -29.17 -24.17
C ILE A 681 4.69 -29.36 -25.68
N VAL A 682 5.17 -30.50 -26.16
CA VAL A 682 5.15 -30.88 -27.58
C VAL A 682 3.73 -30.80 -28.13
N ASN A 683 2.74 -31.32 -27.40
CA ASN A 683 1.35 -31.29 -27.84
C ASN A 683 0.71 -29.88 -27.75
N ILE A 684 1.16 -29.01 -26.84
CA ILE A 684 0.61 -27.65 -26.68
C ILE A 684 1.28 -26.64 -27.60
N VAL A 685 2.61 -26.65 -27.65
CA VAL A 685 3.44 -25.73 -28.43
C VAL A 685 3.60 -26.23 -29.86
N LEU A 686 3.76 -27.54 -30.12
CA LEU A 686 3.92 -28.04 -31.49
C LEU A 686 2.64 -28.38 -32.25
N SER A 687 1.48 -28.53 -31.59
CA SER A 687 0.21 -28.70 -32.33
C SER A 687 -0.09 -27.55 -33.27
N SER A 688 0.51 -26.37 -33.04
CA SER A 688 0.38 -25.19 -33.88
C SER A 688 1.68 -24.71 -34.55
N ILE A 689 2.75 -25.52 -34.51
CA ILE A 689 4.09 -25.15 -35.00
C ILE A 689 4.24 -25.00 -36.51
N LYS A 690 3.43 -25.69 -37.30
CA LYS A 690 3.37 -25.44 -38.75
C LYS A 690 2.88 -24.02 -39.07
N ILE A 691 2.13 -23.40 -38.15
CA ILE A 691 1.53 -22.07 -38.30
C ILE A 691 2.35 -21.02 -37.51
N GLN A 692 3.03 -21.41 -36.42
CA GLN A 692 3.55 -20.48 -35.41
C GLN A 692 5.02 -20.08 -35.52
N PHE A 693 5.89 -20.82 -36.22
CA PHE A 693 7.28 -20.35 -36.45
C PHE A 693 7.32 -19.06 -37.31
N GLY A 694 6.19 -18.67 -37.91
CA GLY A 694 5.96 -17.37 -38.56
C GLY A 694 5.69 -16.20 -37.60
N SER A 695 5.50 -16.45 -36.29
CA SER A 695 5.29 -15.43 -35.26
C SER A 695 6.46 -15.35 -34.28
N SER A 696 7.00 -14.15 -34.08
CA SER A 696 8.14 -13.90 -33.17
C SER A 696 7.84 -14.20 -31.70
N MET A 697 6.56 -14.31 -31.32
CA MET A 697 6.11 -14.53 -29.93
C MET A 697 6.55 -15.89 -29.36
N PHE A 698 6.90 -16.87 -30.20
CA PHE A 698 7.19 -18.25 -29.78
C PHE A 698 8.69 -18.60 -29.71
N CYS A 699 9.56 -17.75 -30.23
CA CYS A 699 11.01 -18.01 -30.30
C CYS A 699 11.61 -18.20 -28.89
N ASP A 700 11.18 -17.39 -27.92
CA ASP A 700 11.68 -17.46 -26.55
C ASP A 700 11.26 -18.75 -25.86
N SER A 701 9.98 -19.14 -25.98
CA SER A 701 9.44 -20.37 -25.41
C SER A 701 10.16 -21.62 -25.96
N LEU A 702 10.46 -21.63 -27.26
CA LEU A 702 11.20 -22.73 -27.89
C LEU A 702 12.65 -22.79 -27.41
N ALA A 703 13.30 -21.63 -27.30
CA ALA A 703 14.66 -21.56 -26.79
C ALA A 703 14.74 -22.06 -25.34
N MET A 704 13.82 -21.62 -24.48
CA MET A 704 13.73 -22.08 -23.09
C MET A 704 13.42 -23.58 -23.01
N PHE A 705 12.47 -24.09 -23.82
CA PHE A 705 12.16 -25.52 -23.86
C PHE A 705 13.40 -26.36 -24.15
N VAL A 706 14.15 -26.00 -25.19
CA VAL A 706 15.34 -26.75 -25.59
C VAL A 706 16.47 -26.63 -24.57
N LEU A 707 16.65 -25.46 -23.94
CA LEU A 707 17.78 -25.21 -23.04
C LEU A 707 17.57 -25.67 -21.59
N TYR A 708 16.35 -25.52 -21.04
CA TYR A 708 16.06 -25.70 -19.60
C TYR A 708 15.84 -27.17 -19.23
N CYS A 709 16.90 -27.96 -19.18
CA CYS A 709 16.86 -29.35 -18.72
C CYS A 709 18.18 -29.76 -18.06
N ASP A 710 18.21 -30.94 -17.44
CA ASP A 710 19.32 -31.33 -16.55
C ASP A 710 20.62 -31.72 -17.26
N SER A 711 20.57 -32.08 -18.55
CA SER A 711 21.75 -32.53 -19.31
C SER A 711 21.73 -32.07 -20.76
N GLU A 712 22.91 -32.05 -21.39
CA GLU A 712 23.07 -31.75 -22.81
C GLU A 712 22.41 -32.80 -23.71
N GLU A 713 22.38 -34.07 -23.28
CA GLU A 713 21.62 -35.13 -23.96
C GLU A 713 20.12 -34.85 -23.97
N ASN A 714 19.56 -34.33 -22.86
CA ASN A 714 18.16 -33.94 -22.80
C ASN A 714 17.86 -32.74 -23.71
N GLN A 715 18.81 -31.79 -23.83
CA GLN A 715 18.69 -30.67 -24.77
C GLN A 715 18.59 -31.17 -26.21
N LEU A 716 19.43 -32.14 -26.60
CA LEU A 716 19.36 -32.78 -27.91
C LEU A 716 18.05 -33.51 -28.14
N GLN A 717 17.56 -34.28 -27.16
CA GLN A 717 16.27 -34.96 -27.29
C GLN A 717 15.12 -33.97 -27.49
N ARG A 718 15.10 -32.86 -26.74
CA ARG A 718 14.10 -31.81 -26.92
C ARG A 718 14.22 -31.10 -28.27
N TYR A 719 15.44 -30.83 -28.72
CA TYR A 719 15.69 -30.29 -30.06
C TYR A 719 15.14 -31.20 -31.16
N LYS A 720 15.35 -32.52 -31.07
CA LYS A 720 14.80 -33.48 -32.04
C LYS A 720 13.28 -33.45 -32.13
N LYS A 721 12.57 -33.09 -31.04
CA LYS A 721 11.11 -32.92 -31.07
C LYS A 721 10.66 -31.66 -31.82
N ILE A 722 11.49 -30.60 -31.84
CA ILE A 722 11.18 -29.35 -32.56
C ILE A 722 11.84 -29.26 -33.94
N GLU A 723 12.77 -30.15 -34.26
CA GLU A 723 13.52 -30.18 -35.53
C GLU A 723 12.63 -30.11 -36.78
N PRO A 724 11.47 -30.80 -36.86
CA PRO A 724 10.57 -30.69 -38.03
C PRO A 724 10.08 -29.26 -38.30
N ALA A 725 9.94 -28.42 -37.26
CA ALA A 725 9.57 -27.01 -37.39
C ALA A 725 10.67 -26.18 -38.06
N ILE A 726 11.91 -26.45 -37.66
CA ILE A 726 13.10 -25.79 -38.16
C ILE A 726 13.35 -26.19 -39.62
N GLU A 727 13.15 -27.47 -39.96
CA GLU A 727 13.21 -27.93 -41.35
C GLU A 727 12.20 -27.20 -42.25
N GLU A 728 10.97 -27.03 -41.78
CA GLU A 728 9.95 -26.29 -42.52
C GLU A 728 10.32 -24.81 -42.71
N THR A 729 10.95 -24.20 -41.70
CA THR A 729 11.50 -22.84 -41.76
C THR A 729 12.57 -22.72 -42.85
N PHE A 730 13.44 -23.72 -42.98
CA PHE A 730 14.47 -23.72 -44.03
C PHE A 730 13.91 -23.98 -45.43
N LYS A 731 12.87 -24.80 -45.58
CA LYS A 731 12.17 -24.96 -46.88
C LYS A 731 11.57 -23.64 -47.37
N ASN A 732 11.06 -22.83 -46.45
CA ASN A 732 10.43 -21.54 -46.73
C ASN A 732 11.40 -20.34 -46.60
N TRP A 733 12.71 -20.59 -46.58
CA TRP A 733 13.72 -19.56 -46.30
C TRP A 733 13.70 -18.39 -47.30
N LYS A 734 13.39 -18.66 -48.57
CA LYS A 734 13.36 -17.66 -49.65
C LYS A 734 11.96 -17.09 -49.93
N THR A 735 10.89 -17.70 -49.40
CA THR A 735 9.50 -17.34 -49.75
C THR A 735 8.95 -16.21 -48.90
N LEU A 736 9.32 -16.15 -47.61
CA LEU A 736 8.77 -15.19 -46.65
C LEU A 736 9.86 -14.68 -45.70
N ALA A 737 10.08 -13.37 -45.68
CA ALA A 737 11.11 -12.72 -44.86
C ALA A 737 10.94 -12.97 -43.35
N SER A 738 9.71 -13.25 -42.89
CA SER A 738 9.39 -13.55 -41.49
C SER A 738 10.08 -14.82 -40.98
N TYR A 739 10.20 -15.88 -41.80
CA TYR A 739 10.86 -17.13 -41.37
C TYR A 739 12.35 -16.92 -41.08
N ARG A 740 13.03 -16.17 -41.95
CA ARG A 740 14.44 -15.80 -41.74
C ARG A 740 14.60 -14.97 -40.46
N GLN A 741 13.74 -13.97 -40.26
CA GLN A 741 13.79 -13.12 -39.08
C GLN A 741 13.52 -13.90 -37.79
N ASN A 742 12.52 -14.77 -37.79
CA ASN A 742 12.15 -15.56 -36.60
C ASN A 742 13.20 -16.62 -36.27
N PHE A 743 13.84 -17.23 -37.26
CA PHE A 743 14.97 -18.11 -37.00
C PHE A 743 16.16 -17.37 -36.39
N ILE A 744 16.45 -16.14 -36.85
CA ILE A 744 17.47 -15.28 -36.24
C ILE A 744 17.09 -14.95 -34.79
N LEU A 745 15.84 -14.59 -34.52
CA LEU A 745 15.34 -14.35 -33.16
C LEU A 745 15.46 -15.59 -32.27
N PHE A 746 15.21 -16.79 -32.81
CA PHE A 746 15.41 -18.05 -32.09
C PHE A 746 16.87 -18.29 -31.73
N LEU A 747 17.82 -18.03 -32.65
CA LEU A 747 19.25 -18.11 -32.36
C LEU A 747 19.68 -17.08 -31.30
N ASP A 748 19.18 -15.85 -31.40
CA ASP A 748 19.45 -14.79 -30.44
C ASP A 748 18.88 -15.15 -29.05
N ALA A 749 17.68 -15.73 -28.99
CA ALA A 749 17.05 -16.20 -27.76
C ALA A 749 17.84 -17.36 -27.11
N LEU A 750 18.32 -18.33 -27.90
CA LEU A 750 19.19 -19.41 -27.41
C LEU A 750 20.46 -18.85 -26.74
N ALA A 751 21.09 -17.86 -27.36
CA ALA A 751 22.28 -17.22 -26.79
C ALA A 751 21.95 -16.37 -25.56
N HIS A 752 20.84 -15.61 -25.59
CA HIS A 752 20.38 -14.78 -24.49
C HIS A 752 20.13 -15.59 -23.21
N PHE A 753 19.32 -16.65 -23.29
CA PHE A 753 19.00 -17.49 -22.13
C PHE A 753 20.20 -18.25 -21.59
N LEU A 754 21.12 -18.66 -22.47
CA LEU A 754 22.41 -19.20 -22.04
C LEU A 754 23.18 -18.17 -21.19
N VAL A 755 23.20 -16.90 -21.57
CA VAL A 755 23.93 -15.86 -20.82
C VAL A 755 23.24 -15.50 -19.50
N THR A 756 21.91 -15.36 -19.49
CA THR A 756 21.15 -14.88 -18.32
C THR A 756 20.97 -15.94 -17.24
N ASP A 757 20.76 -17.21 -17.61
CA ASP A 757 20.30 -18.25 -16.68
C ASP A 757 21.31 -19.39 -16.46
N TYR A 758 22.50 -19.24 -17.05
CA TYR A 758 23.65 -20.05 -16.66
C TYR A 758 23.99 -19.89 -15.19
N SER A 759 24.50 -20.97 -14.59
CA SER A 759 24.72 -21.21 -13.15
C SER A 759 23.48 -21.59 -12.34
N LYS A 760 22.26 -21.50 -12.90
CA LYS A 760 21.02 -21.83 -12.18
C LYS A 760 20.30 -23.07 -12.73
N LYS A 761 20.18 -23.24 -14.05
CA LYS A 761 19.27 -24.25 -14.66
C LYS A 761 19.70 -24.84 -16.03
N ILE A 762 20.80 -24.40 -16.65
CA ILE A 762 21.14 -24.76 -18.05
C ILE A 762 22.54 -25.42 -18.14
N PRO A 763 22.66 -26.65 -18.68
CA PRO A 763 23.93 -27.27 -19.03
C PRO A 763 24.50 -26.65 -20.31
N ILE A 764 25.84 -26.66 -20.44
CA ILE A 764 26.55 -26.01 -21.55
C ILE A 764 26.21 -26.71 -22.88
N PRO A 765 25.59 -26.03 -23.88
CA PRO A 765 24.95 -26.67 -25.03
C PRO A 765 25.88 -26.84 -26.26
N VAL A 766 27.10 -27.36 -26.09
CA VAL A 766 28.09 -27.52 -27.18
C VAL A 766 27.55 -28.43 -28.30
N LYS A 767 27.08 -29.64 -27.96
CA LYS A 767 26.56 -30.64 -28.89
C LYS A 767 25.28 -30.16 -29.56
N LEU A 768 24.36 -29.55 -28.80
CA LEU A 768 23.14 -28.96 -29.34
C LEU A 768 23.47 -27.90 -30.39
N PHE A 769 24.31 -26.93 -30.06
CA PHE A 769 24.61 -25.83 -30.98
C PHE A 769 25.40 -26.32 -32.20
N THR A 770 26.25 -27.34 -32.03
CA THR A 770 26.94 -28.02 -33.14
C THR A 770 25.96 -28.74 -34.06
N GLU A 771 24.98 -29.47 -33.52
CA GLU A 771 23.93 -30.12 -34.32
C GLU A 771 23.10 -29.09 -35.09
N LEU A 772 22.73 -27.97 -34.45
CA LEU A 772 22.02 -26.88 -35.11
C LEU A 772 22.88 -26.25 -36.23
N GLN A 773 24.19 -26.07 -36.00
CA GLN A 773 25.12 -25.58 -37.01
C GLN A 773 25.20 -26.50 -38.22
N ASN A 774 25.34 -27.81 -37.99
CA ASN A 774 25.37 -28.83 -39.06
C ASN A 774 24.07 -28.78 -39.86
N LYS A 775 22.92 -28.67 -39.18
CA LYS A 775 21.62 -28.54 -39.83
C LYS A 775 21.54 -27.29 -40.70
N MET A 776 21.97 -26.14 -40.18
CA MET A 776 22.02 -24.89 -40.94
C MET A 776 22.91 -25.03 -42.18
N GLN A 777 24.11 -25.59 -42.04
CA GLN A 777 25.06 -25.74 -43.16
C GLN A 777 24.55 -26.70 -44.25
N ASN A 778 23.78 -27.71 -43.87
CA ASN A 778 23.18 -28.66 -44.82
C ASN A 778 21.96 -28.07 -45.56
N CYS A 779 21.24 -27.14 -44.93
CA CYS A 779 19.99 -26.61 -45.48
C CYS A 779 20.12 -25.22 -46.12
N LEU A 780 21.13 -24.42 -45.74
CA LEU A 780 21.28 -23.04 -46.16
C LEU A 780 22.65 -22.81 -46.81
N SER A 781 22.67 -21.97 -47.86
CA SER A 781 23.92 -21.57 -48.50
C SER A 781 24.77 -20.72 -47.56
N VAL A 782 26.00 -21.16 -47.31
CA VAL A 782 26.98 -20.44 -46.49
C VAL A 782 27.31 -19.08 -47.09
N LEU A 783 27.37 -18.96 -48.42
CA LEU A 783 27.67 -17.69 -49.08
C LEU A 783 26.55 -16.66 -48.89
N GLU A 784 25.28 -17.07 -49.05
CA GLU A 784 24.13 -16.17 -48.89
C GLU A 784 23.88 -15.77 -47.43
N ASN A 785 24.33 -16.60 -46.48
CA ASN A 785 24.05 -16.44 -45.04
C ASN A 785 25.34 -16.34 -44.21
N TYR A 786 26.43 -15.88 -44.81
CA TYR A 786 27.78 -15.92 -44.22
C TYR A 786 27.82 -15.34 -42.80
N GLU A 787 27.27 -14.14 -42.58
CA GLU A 787 27.30 -13.50 -41.26
C GLU A 787 26.62 -14.33 -40.16
N MET A 788 25.51 -15.01 -40.48
CA MET A 788 24.79 -15.88 -39.55
C MET A 788 25.59 -17.16 -39.26
N HIS A 789 26.12 -17.82 -40.29
CA HIS A 789 26.93 -19.02 -40.10
C HIS A 789 28.21 -18.72 -39.31
N THR A 790 28.89 -17.64 -39.65
CA THR A 790 30.15 -17.25 -39.02
C THR A 790 29.90 -16.80 -37.58
N SER A 791 28.89 -15.97 -37.30
CA SER A 791 28.58 -15.57 -35.91
C SER A 791 28.25 -16.77 -35.03
N TRP A 792 27.47 -17.73 -35.54
CA TRP A 792 27.15 -18.97 -34.82
C TRP A 792 28.36 -19.91 -34.66
N LYS A 793 29.23 -20.03 -35.68
CA LYS A 793 30.51 -20.77 -35.60
C LYS A 793 31.39 -20.22 -34.48
N LEU A 794 31.55 -18.90 -34.45
CA LEU A 794 32.34 -18.20 -33.43
C LEU A 794 31.75 -18.36 -32.03
N LEU A 795 30.43 -18.33 -31.91
CA LEU A 795 29.71 -18.55 -30.66
C LEU A 795 29.94 -19.97 -30.11
N ILE A 796 29.82 -21.00 -30.96
CA ILE A 796 30.08 -22.40 -30.58
C ILE A 796 31.51 -22.55 -30.08
N GLU A 797 32.48 -21.98 -30.78
CA GLU A 797 33.88 -22.09 -30.42
C GLU A 797 34.19 -21.41 -29.08
N TYR A 798 33.60 -20.23 -28.84
CA TYR A 798 33.68 -19.58 -27.54
C TYR A 798 33.10 -20.46 -26.41
N ILE A 799 31.94 -21.08 -26.64
CA ILE A 799 31.27 -21.93 -25.65
C ILE A 799 32.07 -23.21 -25.38
N LYS A 800 32.69 -23.83 -26.39
CA LYS A 800 33.58 -24.99 -26.21
C LYS A 800 34.73 -24.67 -25.26
N LEU A 801 35.47 -23.60 -25.55
CA LEU A 801 36.59 -23.16 -24.72
C LEU A 801 36.14 -22.82 -23.31
N LEU A 802 34.94 -22.27 -23.16
CA LEU A 802 34.40 -22.01 -21.83
C LEU A 802 34.06 -23.31 -21.09
N SER A 803 33.45 -24.29 -21.76
CA SER A 803 33.17 -25.60 -21.18
C SER A 803 34.43 -26.22 -20.56
N GLU A 804 35.55 -26.16 -21.29
CA GLU A 804 36.85 -26.63 -20.81
C GLU A 804 37.36 -25.85 -19.59
N LEU A 805 37.15 -24.53 -19.54
CA LEU A 805 37.53 -23.68 -18.41
C LEU A 805 36.68 -23.96 -17.16
N CYS A 806 35.38 -24.14 -17.32
CA CYS A 806 34.44 -24.42 -16.23
C CYS A 806 34.72 -25.77 -15.55
N VAL A 807 35.07 -26.80 -16.34
CA VAL A 807 35.55 -28.09 -15.83
C VAL A 807 36.79 -27.92 -14.95
N ARG A 808 37.68 -26.96 -15.28
CA ARG A 808 38.94 -26.74 -14.57
C ARG A 808 38.82 -25.86 -13.32
N GLN A 809 37.88 -24.91 -13.27
CA GLN A 809 37.91 -23.83 -12.26
C GLN A 809 36.81 -23.86 -11.19
N LYS A 810 35.79 -24.75 -11.25
CA LYS A 810 34.68 -24.83 -10.26
C LYS A 810 34.16 -23.45 -9.80
N ASP A 811 33.90 -22.55 -10.74
CA ASP A 811 33.50 -21.17 -10.47
C ASP A 811 32.12 -20.90 -11.08
N ASN A 812 31.24 -20.25 -10.30
CA ASN A 812 29.82 -20.01 -10.64
C ASN A 812 29.56 -18.59 -11.17
N ARG A 813 30.58 -17.88 -11.65
CA ARG A 813 30.41 -16.53 -12.23
C ARG A 813 29.58 -16.55 -13.54
N PRO A 814 28.78 -15.50 -13.83
CA PRO A 814 28.01 -15.40 -15.08
C PRO A 814 28.90 -15.38 -16.34
N TYR A 815 28.41 -15.92 -17.46
CA TYR A 815 29.14 -16.08 -18.75
C TYR A 815 29.89 -14.82 -19.21
N ASN A 816 29.30 -13.64 -19.08
CA ASN A 816 29.86 -12.38 -19.56
C ASN A 816 31.05 -11.82 -18.75
N TYR A 817 31.54 -12.56 -17.74
CA TYR A 817 32.74 -12.23 -16.97
C TYR A 817 33.95 -13.10 -17.32
N TRP A 818 33.78 -14.12 -18.17
CA TRP A 818 34.83 -15.10 -18.41
C TRP A 818 35.80 -14.64 -19.50
N LYS A 819 37.08 -14.62 -19.14
CA LYS A 819 38.17 -14.26 -20.03
C LYS A 819 38.77 -15.53 -20.64
N VAL A 820 38.49 -15.78 -21.91
CA VAL A 820 38.96 -16.97 -22.64
C VAL A 820 40.15 -16.57 -23.51
N ALA A 821 41.34 -16.48 -22.93
CA ALA A 821 42.52 -15.93 -23.61
C ALA A 821 42.90 -16.68 -24.91
N SER A 822 42.57 -17.97 -25.02
CA SER A 822 42.80 -18.78 -26.22
C SER A 822 41.90 -18.42 -27.41
N PHE A 823 40.81 -17.69 -27.20
CA PHE A 823 39.85 -17.40 -28.25
C PHE A 823 40.37 -16.36 -29.27
N GLY A 824 41.15 -15.36 -28.84
CA GLY A 824 41.72 -14.35 -29.73
C GLY A 824 42.60 -14.92 -30.86
N PRO A 825 43.53 -15.84 -30.56
CA PRO A 825 44.28 -16.58 -31.58
C PRO A 825 43.39 -17.38 -32.56
N ILE A 826 42.34 -18.03 -32.06
CA ILE A 826 41.41 -18.81 -32.91
C ILE A 826 40.62 -17.90 -33.87
N LEU A 827 40.22 -16.71 -33.41
CA LEU A 827 39.60 -15.70 -34.28
C LEU A 827 40.51 -15.31 -35.45
N LEU A 828 41.81 -15.18 -35.19
CA LEU A 828 42.80 -14.88 -36.22
C LEU A 828 42.94 -16.03 -37.22
N GLU A 829 43.00 -17.27 -36.74
CA GLU A 829 43.08 -18.46 -37.61
C GLU A 829 41.86 -18.57 -38.52
N TYR A 830 40.65 -18.43 -37.98
CA TYR A 830 39.44 -18.44 -38.80
C TYR A 830 39.35 -17.29 -39.79
N LEU A 831 39.83 -16.09 -39.42
CA LEU A 831 39.90 -14.99 -40.37
C LEU A 831 40.89 -15.28 -41.51
N LYS A 832 42.04 -15.89 -41.22
CA LYS A 832 43.01 -16.31 -42.25
C LYS A 832 42.40 -17.34 -43.19
N GLU A 833 41.76 -18.38 -42.65
CA GLU A 833 41.05 -19.39 -43.44
C GLU A 833 39.99 -18.76 -44.37
N ASP A 834 39.19 -17.83 -43.87
CA ASP A 834 38.16 -17.17 -44.67
C ASP A 834 38.75 -16.22 -45.72
N VAL A 835 39.84 -15.52 -45.40
CA VAL A 835 40.55 -14.66 -46.36
C VAL A 835 41.12 -15.48 -47.52
N ASP A 836 41.74 -16.62 -47.20
CA ASP A 836 42.31 -17.54 -48.19
C ASP A 836 41.22 -18.19 -49.05
N LYS A 837 40.08 -18.51 -48.45
CA LYS A 837 38.96 -19.18 -49.13
C LYS A 837 38.12 -18.25 -50.00
N TYR A 838 37.88 -17.01 -49.56
CA TYR A 838 36.92 -16.12 -50.21
C TYR A 838 37.60 -14.93 -50.89
N SER A 839 38.27 -14.07 -50.11
CA SER A 839 38.99 -12.87 -50.57
C SER A 839 39.44 -12.07 -49.33
N PRO A 840 40.51 -11.27 -49.41
CA PRO A 840 40.85 -10.29 -48.38
C PRO A 840 39.70 -9.38 -47.96
N MET A 841 38.73 -9.10 -48.84
CA MET A 841 37.56 -8.24 -48.53
C MET A 841 36.56 -8.88 -47.55
N ILE A 842 36.64 -10.19 -47.31
CA ILE A 842 35.73 -10.91 -46.38
C ILE A 842 35.83 -10.41 -44.95
N HIS A 843 36.95 -9.76 -44.58
CA HIS A 843 37.16 -9.16 -43.26
C HIS A 843 36.00 -8.25 -42.84
N ASN A 844 35.35 -7.57 -43.78
CA ASN A 844 34.23 -6.70 -43.49
C ASN A 844 33.01 -7.44 -42.96
N MET A 845 32.68 -8.59 -43.57
CA MET A 845 31.56 -9.44 -43.14
C MET A 845 31.94 -10.25 -41.90
N PHE A 846 33.21 -10.69 -41.80
CA PHE A 846 33.74 -11.34 -40.61
C PHE A 846 33.64 -10.43 -39.39
N ALA A 847 33.98 -9.14 -39.53
CA ALA A 847 33.83 -8.15 -38.48
C ALA A 847 32.36 -8.00 -38.03
N THR A 848 31.41 -7.94 -38.97
CA THR A 848 29.97 -7.90 -38.64
C THR A 848 29.53 -9.16 -37.89
N ALA A 849 29.98 -10.34 -38.34
CA ALA A 849 29.67 -11.61 -37.70
C ALA A 849 30.25 -11.71 -36.28
N LEU A 850 31.49 -11.24 -36.09
CA LEU A 850 32.18 -11.22 -34.81
C LEU A 850 31.51 -10.25 -33.82
N ASP A 851 31.15 -9.04 -34.26
CA ASP A 851 30.39 -8.08 -33.46
C ASP A 851 29.00 -8.62 -33.09
N LYS A 852 28.31 -9.27 -34.03
CA LYS A 852 27.04 -9.94 -33.75
C LYS A 852 27.20 -11.01 -32.67
N MET A 853 28.24 -11.85 -32.76
CA MET A 853 28.51 -12.86 -31.73
C MET A 853 28.77 -12.22 -30.35
N PHE A 854 29.57 -11.15 -30.27
CA PHE A 854 29.78 -10.43 -29.01
C PHE A 854 28.48 -9.88 -28.42
N LYS A 855 27.58 -9.38 -29.29
CA LYS A 855 26.24 -8.91 -28.90
C LYS A 855 25.28 -10.04 -28.53
N MET A 856 25.40 -11.24 -29.09
CA MET A 856 24.61 -12.40 -28.68
C MET A 856 25.01 -12.87 -27.26
N LEU A 857 26.30 -12.78 -26.93
CA LEU A 857 26.84 -13.21 -25.63
C LEU A 857 26.87 -12.13 -24.54
N TRP A 858 26.47 -10.89 -24.87
CA TRP A 858 26.56 -9.72 -23.98
C TRP A 858 27.93 -9.57 -23.30
N LEU A 859 29.01 -9.79 -24.06
CA LEU A 859 30.37 -9.70 -23.53
C LEU A 859 30.69 -8.26 -23.11
N ARG A 860 31.42 -8.13 -21.99
CA ARG A 860 31.86 -6.82 -21.51
C ARG A 860 32.97 -6.23 -22.38
N ASP A 861 33.00 -4.92 -22.54
CA ASP A 861 33.97 -4.22 -23.38
C ASP A 861 35.43 -4.61 -23.10
N TYR A 862 35.82 -4.77 -21.84
CA TYR A 862 37.21 -5.14 -21.50
C TYR A 862 37.57 -6.56 -21.96
N ILE A 863 36.59 -7.46 -22.05
CA ILE A 863 36.76 -8.82 -22.57
C ILE A 863 36.86 -8.77 -24.09
N ILE A 864 35.96 -8.03 -24.74
CA ILE A 864 35.99 -7.81 -26.19
C ILE A 864 37.35 -7.25 -26.59
N VAL A 865 37.79 -6.15 -25.97
CA VAL A 865 39.07 -5.49 -26.27
C VAL A 865 40.26 -6.42 -26.04
N ASP A 866 40.24 -7.30 -25.04
CA ASP A 866 41.33 -8.25 -24.84
C ASP A 866 41.41 -9.30 -25.95
N HIS A 867 40.27 -9.85 -26.41
CA HIS A 867 40.26 -10.76 -27.55
C HIS A 867 40.73 -10.09 -28.84
N LEU A 868 40.27 -8.85 -29.09
CA LEU A 868 40.73 -8.05 -30.24
C LEU A 868 42.23 -7.80 -30.19
N ARG A 869 42.78 -7.50 -29.00
CA ARG A 869 44.23 -7.32 -28.81
C ARG A 869 45.02 -8.59 -29.16
N LEU A 870 44.49 -9.75 -28.78
CA LEU A 870 45.11 -11.05 -29.02
C LEU A 870 44.98 -11.53 -30.48
N MET A 871 44.04 -10.96 -31.24
CA MET A 871 43.85 -11.22 -32.67
C MET A 871 44.88 -10.49 -33.55
N LEU A 872 45.50 -9.41 -33.08
CA LEU A 872 46.43 -8.60 -33.88
C LEU A 872 47.76 -9.33 -34.16
N ASN A 873 48.08 -9.49 -35.44
CA ASN A 873 49.31 -10.08 -35.96
C ASN A 873 49.95 -9.12 -36.98
N GLU A 874 51.23 -8.77 -36.80
CA GLU A 874 51.95 -7.76 -37.60
C GLU A 874 52.00 -8.07 -39.10
N ASP A 875 51.96 -9.35 -39.47
CA ASP A 875 52.06 -9.79 -40.87
C ASP A 875 50.70 -10.01 -41.55
N PHE A 876 49.58 -9.57 -40.93
CA PHE A 876 48.24 -9.83 -41.43
C PHE A 876 47.29 -8.63 -41.31
N ASP A 877 47.32 -7.78 -42.33
CA ASP A 877 46.49 -6.56 -42.45
C ASP A 877 44.99 -6.77 -42.17
N PRO A 878 44.30 -7.83 -42.65
CA PRO A 878 42.88 -8.00 -42.41
C PRO A 878 42.49 -8.06 -40.93
N ALA A 879 43.37 -8.54 -40.04
CA ALA A 879 43.10 -8.54 -38.60
C ALA A 879 43.00 -7.12 -38.03
N TYR A 880 43.84 -6.20 -38.51
CA TYR A 880 43.75 -4.79 -38.12
C TYR A 880 42.45 -4.16 -38.62
N LEU A 881 42.02 -4.48 -39.83
CA LEU A 881 40.76 -3.96 -40.39
C LEU A 881 39.52 -4.47 -39.64
N VAL A 882 39.52 -5.74 -39.21
CA VAL A 882 38.45 -6.27 -38.34
C VAL A 882 38.45 -5.52 -37.01
N VAL A 883 39.61 -5.41 -36.36
CA VAL A 883 39.74 -4.78 -35.04
C VAL A 883 39.32 -3.32 -35.07
N SER A 884 39.67 -2.54 -36.11
CA SER A 884 39.31 -1.11 -36.18
C SER A 884 37.79 -0.91 -36.22
N LYS A 885 37.07 -1.79 -36.92
CA LYS A 885 35.63 -1.68 -37.16
C LYS A 885 34.78 -1.98 -35.93
N ILE A 886 35.25 -2.87 -35.05
CA ILE A 886 34.47 -3.36 -33.90
C ILE A 886 35.01 -2.93 -32.53
N MET A 887 36.12 -2.18 -32.49
CA MET A 887 36.65 -1.68 -31.23
C MET A 887 35.62 -0.76 -30.52
N PRO A 888 35.33 -0.95 -29.22
CA PRO A 888 34.35 -0.12 -28.50
C PRO A 888 34.79 1.34 -28.34
N GLN A 889 33.93 2.32 -28.66
CA GLN A 889 34.28 3.75 -28.63
C GLN A 889 34.34 4.38 -27.23
N TYR A 890 33.51 3.93 -26.31
CA TYR A 890 33.39 4.48 -24.95
C TYR A 890 33.73 3.41 -23.93
N THR A 891 34.76 3.62 -23.10
CA THR A 891 35.24 2.54 -22.22
C THR A 891 35.65 2.97 -20.81
N SER A 892 35.55 2.02 -19.88
CA SER A 892 35.95 2.16 -18.48
C SER A 892 37.48 2.27 -18.31
N HIS A 893 37.95 2.76 -17.15
CA HIS A 893 39.39 2.87 -16.84
C HIS A 893 40.21 1.60 -17.08
N LYS A 894 39.64 0.40 -16.80
CA LYS A 894 40.32 -0.89 -17.02
C LYS A 894 40.50 -1.22 -18.51
N THR A 895 39.56 -0.78 -19.35
CA THR A 895 39.57 -1.03 -20.80
C THR A 895 40.51 -0.08 -21.54
N LYS A 896 40.66 1.15 -21.04
CA LYS A 896 41.54 2.18 -21.63
C LYS A 896 42.98 1.69 -21.83
N TYR A 897 43.53 1.02 -20.83
CA TYR A 897 44.90 0.47 -20.91
C TYR A 897 45.07 -0.52 -22.08
N LEU A 898 44.12 -1.43 -22.26
CA LEU A 898 44.16 -2.41 -23.35
C LEU A 898 43.96 -1.74 -24.72
N GLN A 899 43.07 -0.75 -24.81
CA GLN A 899 42.90 0.05 -26.03
C GLN A 899 44.18 0.80 -26.41
N THR A 900 44.88 1.39 -25.45
CA THR A 900 46.17 2.05 -25.72
C THR A 900 47.20 1.06 -26.28
N GLN A 901 47.22 -0.20 -25.83
CA GLN A 901 48.11 -1.22 -26.41
C GLN A 901 47.75 -1.55 -27.86
N ILE A 902 46.46 -1.70 -28.16
CA ILE A 902 45.98 -1.89 -29.54
C ILE A 902 46.40 -0.70 -30.41
N LEU A 903 46.12 0.53 -29.99
CA LEU A 903 46.45 1.75 -30.73
C LEU A 903 47.95 1.89 -30.99
N LYS A 904 48.80 1.49 -30.04
CA LYS A 904 50.26 1.43 -30.25
C LYS A 904 50.64 0.47 -31.37
N LYS A 905 50.05 -0.73 -31.42
CA LYS A 905 50.28 -1.71 -32.49
C LYS A 905 49.81 -1.19 -33.86
N PHE A 906 48.68 -0.49 -33.93
CA PHE A 906 48.24 0.15 -35.18
C PHE A 906 49.22 1.24 -35.64
N LYS A 907 49.71 2.08 -34.73
CA LYS A 907 50.65 3.16 -35.04
C LYS A 907 52.00 2.63 -35.54
N SER A 908 52.49 1.51 -35.01
CA SER A 908 53.77 0.92 -35.41
C SER A 908 53.68 0.04 -36.66
N ASN A 909 52.49 -0.19 -37.22
CA ASN A 909 52.33 -1.04 -38.40
C ASN A 909 52.82 -0.32 -39.68
N LEU A 910 53.60 -1.03 -40.50
CA LEU A 910 54.20 -0.49 -41.73
C LEU A 910 53.25 -0.50 -42.94
N SER A 911 52.11 -1.20 -42.86
CA SER A 911 51.15 -1.28 -43.95
C SER A 911 50.39 0.03 -44.13
N LYS A 912 50.41 0.54 -45.37
CA LYS A 912 49.69 1.76 -45.74
C LYS A 912 48.17 1.61 -45.59
N SER A 913 47.62 0.41 -45.79
CA SER A 913 46.18 0.14 -45.67
C SER A 913 45.72 0.30 -44.21
N VAL A 914 46.49 -0.26 -43.27
CA VAL A 914 46.25 -0.17 -41.82
C VAL A 914 46.42 1.27 -41.32
N GLN A 915 47.45 1.98 -41.80
CA GLN A 915 47.67 3.38 -41.43
C GLN A 915 46.52 4.28 -41.89
N VAL A 916 46.04 4.13 -43.12
CA VAL A 916 44.88 4.90 -43.62
C VAL A 916 43.64 4.66 -42.75
N GLN A 917 43.37 3.40 -42.38
CA GLN A 917 42.23 3.06 -41.54
C GLN A 917 42.37 3.59 -40.11
N PHE A 918 43.60 3.56 -39.56
CA PHE A 918 43.92 4.18 -38.27
C PHE A 918 43.59 5.67 -38.25
N TYR A 919 43.95 6.41 -39.31
CA TYR A 919 43.63 7.83 -39.40
C TYR A 919 42.13 8.08 -39.65
N ASN A 920 41.44 7.25 -40.44
CA ASN A 920 40.03 7.50 -40.78
C ASN A 920 39.03 7.11 -39.67
N GLU A 921 39.24 5.97 -39.02
CA GLU A 921 38.27 5.41 -38.05
C GLU A 921 38.66 5.64 -36.59
N LEU A 922 39.97 5.66 -36.28
CA LEU A 922 40.46 5.68 -34.91
C LEU A 922 40.77 7.10 -34.39
N LEU A 923 40.72 8.16 -35.23
CA LEU A 923 40.83 9.56 -34.78
C LEU A 923 39.68 10.01 -33.86
N LYS A 924 38.54 9.30 -33.88
CA LYS A 924 37.37 9.60 -33.05
C LYS A 924 37.55 9.23 -31.56
N TYR A 925 38.66 8.58 -31.20
CA TYR A 925 38.92 8.09 -29.85
C TYR A 925 39.69 9.12 -29.01
N PRO A 926 39.23 9.46 -27.79
CA PRO A 926 39.88 10.47 -26.94
C PRO A 926 41.36 10.20 -26.64
N GLU A 927 41.76 8.92 -26.57
CA GLU A 927 43.14 8.53 -26.28
C GLU A 927 44.07 8.69 -27.49
N VAL A 928 43.55 8.71 -28.71
CA VAL A 928 44.32 9.01 -29.93
C VAL A 928 44.68 10.49 -30.00
N HIS A 929 43.78 11.39 -29.56
CA HIS A 929 44.09 12.83 -29.40
C HIS A 929 45.23 13.09 -28.42
N LYS A 930 45.28 12.37 -27.29
CA LYS A 930 46.39 12.50 -26.32
C LYS A 930 47.72 11.97 -26.85
N LEU A 931 47.70 10.89 -27.63
CA LEU A 931 48.88 10.34 -28.32
C LEU A 931 49.39 11.24 -29.46
N PHE A 932 48.53 12.11 -29.99
CA PHE A 932 48.88 13.12 -31.00
C PHE A 932 49.48 14.38 -30.37
N MET A 933 48.96 14.80 -29.22
CA MET A 933 49.46 15.96 -28.43
C MET A 933 50.80 15.71 -27.74
N SER A 934 51.31 14.48 -27.71
CA SER A 934 52.63 14.13 -27.16
C SER A 934 53.76 14.16 -28.21
N ILE A 935 53.50 14.78 -29.37
CA ILE A 935 54.45 15.21 -30.41
C ILE A 935 54.42 16.74 -30.37
#